data_AF-A0A1C3EBG2-F1
#
_entry.id   AF-A0A1C3EBG2-F1
#
_cell.length_a   1.000
_cell.length_b   1.000
_cell.length_c   1.000
_cell.angle_alpha   90.00
_cell.angle_beta   90.00
_cell.angle_gamma   90.00
#
_symmetry.space_group_name_H-M   'P 1'
#
loop_
_entity.id
_entity.type
_entity.pdbx_description
1 polymer ?
#
loop_
_entity_poly.entity_id
_entity_poly.type
_entity_poly.pdbx_seq_one_letter_code
_entity_poly.pdbx_strand_id
1 'polypeptide(L)'
;MADSAPDAYERLVDRLLGSPRYAERQARFWLDLVRYADSDGYRLDAARPHVWRYRDYVIRSFADDKPYDRFLQEQLAGDELFPHEPDAIVATGFLRHGIYEYNSRDVRTQWNLILDDITDTTGDVFLGLGMQCARCHDHKFDPILQKDYFRLRSFFAGIQPHEEYLIPTDAELSAYKEKLAPWEAATSSIREEISAIEAKYRDQGQKQAEGRFPPDIQTILAKPLADRSPLEKQLAALAFRQVEYEWERLDGRLKGADKERVLALRKELAKFDSIKPTPLPVATCVTEWGVDCAEITIPKKGKEPIEPGFLTILDAAPATVLPMETPRGKSSGRRTALANWLTRSDHPLTARVMVNRIWQQHFGRGLAANASDFGRLGSLPTHPELLDDLASRFVAGGWRMKPLHKAIVLSETYRRSSSHPQLAELQRVDPENTLYWRGDVRRLDAEQFRDSSYLVSGELSLKTTSGPGAPAEAPVRSIFLRTMRNTRNPVLDAFDAPFWITSSASRHSTTTPVQSLLLFNSQWALQRAKGLAERVTKAQGAKPAVDDRQIITDLYRMTLSRDPESIEVEAALEFLGNQAHTINLAEASSAEARFLHDKIPFRDGHAAVVSSKQLPFIGPVIKSPEASDFTIESFFVVRSIYETGAVRTIAACWNGNMAEAGWNFGITGKGSRRKPQTLVMQMVGKTADGKTAEAALFSDHHIQLNQPYYAAAAVMLARNGQPGQVTFYLKDLANDDEPLLIATVPHQLVGGICGTNRPLMVGGRDRTEAARFDGLVDDIRMSAEALTPERLLFTSDTLQPSTMAFWRFEPTPGPFVDASGHDRHLADRPAKAEGGSSSSQKTAICEVLVDFCHILLNSSEFMYVQ
;
A
#
# COMPACT_ATOMS: atom_id res chain seq x y z
N MET A 1 -29.20 9.93 -18.53
CA MET A 1 -30.12 10.15 -17.39
C MET A 1 -31.53 9.87 -17.87
N ALA A 2 -32.26 8.93 -17.28
CA ALA A 2 -33.63 8.57 -17.70
C ALA A 2 -34.71 9.33 -16.89
N ASP A 3 -34.31 10.16 -15.93
CA ASP A 3 -35.21 10.98 -15.12
C ASP A 3 -35.56 12.27 -15.88
N SER A 4 -36.84 12.43 -16.21
CA SER A 4 -37.39 13.56 -16.96
C SER A 4 -38.00 14.65 -16.07
N ALA A 5 -37.87 14.53 -14.74
CA ALA A 5 -38.39 15.54 -13.83
C ALA A 5 -37.68 16.91 -14.04
N PRO A 6 -38.39 18.04 -13.88
CA PRO A 6 -37.80 19.38 -14.04
C PRO A 6 -36.62 19.66 -13.08
N ASP A 7 -36.62 19.00 -11.92
CA ASP A 7 -35.63 19.07 -10.85
C ASP A 7 -34.65 17.87 -10.86
N ALA A 8 -34.59 17.07 -11.93
CA ALA A 8 -33.78 15.85 -12.00
C ALA A 8 -32.28 16.10 -11.70
N TYR A 9 -31.73 17.23 -12.15
CA TYR A 9 -30.34 17.59 -11.86
C TYR A 9 -30.13 17.91 -10.38
N GLU A 10 -31.06 18.64 -9.75
CA GLU A 10 -30.98 18.95 -8.33
C GLU A 10 -31.10 17.69 -7.47
N ARG A 11 -32.02 16.79 -7.82
CA ARG A 11 -32.15 15.47 -7.15
C ARG A 11 -30.89 14.63 -7.30
N LEU A 12 -30.23 14.68 -8.46
CA LEU A 12 -28.94 14.02 -8.68
C LEU A 12 -27.88 14.60 -7.74
N VAL A 13 -27.78 15.93 -7.64
CA VAL A 13 -26.85 16.61 -6.72
C VAL A 13 -27.11 16.19 -5.27
N ASP A 14 -28.36 16.21 -4.82
CA ASP A 14 -28.73 15.81 -3.45
C ASP A 14 -28.36 14.35 -3.17
N ARG A 15 -28.60 13.44 -4.13
CA ARG A 15 -28.20 12.04 -4.01
C ARG A 15 -26.68 11.87 -3.94
N LEU A 16 -25.92 12.65 -4.71
CA LEU A 16 -24.45 12.57 -4.70
C LEU A 16 -23.87 13.15 -3.40
N LEU A 17 -24.38 14.28 -2.91
CA LEU A 17 -23.98 14.88 -1.63
C LEU A 17 -24.42 14.04 -0.42
N GLY A 18 -25.51 13.27 -0.55
CA GLY A 18 -25.96 12.29 0.44
C GLY A 18 -25.19 10.96 0.41
N SER A 19 -24.37 10.72 -0.61
CA SER A 19 -23.61 9.47 -0.75
C SER A 19 -22.41 9.43 0.21
N PRO A 20 -22.12 8.28 0.85
CA PRO A 20 -20.86 8.09 1.58
C PRO A 20 -19.62 8.37 0.72
N ARG A 21 -19.74 8.25 -0.61
CA ARG A 21 -18.65 8.48 -1.56
C ARG A 21 -18.26 9.95 -1.68
N TYR A 22 -19.19 10.88 -1.43
CA TYR A 22 -18.90 12.30 -1.29
C TYR A 22 -17.95 12.53 -0.11
N ALA A 23 -18.29 11.99 1.06
CA ALA A 23 -17.50 12.18 2.29
C ALA A 23 -16.08 11.62 2.15
N GLU A 24 -15.95 10.42 1.58
CA GLU A 24 -14.65 9.80 1.27
C GLU A 24 -13.83 10.65 0.27
N ARG A 25 -14.46 11.25 -0.74
CA ARG A 25 -13.75 12.14 -1.68
C ARG A 25 -13.34 13.45 -1.02
N GLN A 26 -14.23 14.06 -0.23
CA GLN A 26 -13.94 15.31 0.48
C GLN A 26 -12.82 15.13 1.50
N ALA A 27 -12.83 14.00 2.21
CA ALA A 27 -11.77 13.63 3.14
C ALA A 27 -10.41 13.55 2.44
N ARG A 28 -10.32 13.02 1.22
CA ARG A 28 -9.04 12.95 0.49
C ARG A 28 -8.37 14.31 0.33
N PHE A 29 -9.14 15.34 -0.02
CA PHE A 29 -8.61 16.71 -0.14
C PHE A 29 -8.11 17.26 1.21
N TRP A 30 -8.83 17.00 2.30
CA TRP A 30 -8.37 17.38 3.64
C TRP A 30 -7.08 16.65 4.04
N LEU A 31 -6.99 15.35 3.75
CA LEU A 31 -5.86 14.51 4.10
C LEU A 31 -4.57 14.90 3.35
N ASP A 32 -4.68 15.53 2.18
CA ASP A 32 -3.56 16.11 1.45
C ASP A 32 -2.99 17.35 2.16
N LEU A 33 -3.87 18.22 2.66
CA LEU A 33 -3.48 19.43 3.41
C LEU A 33 -2.74 19.07 4.70
N VAL A 34 -3.22 18.05 5.41
CA VAL A 34 -2.70 17.71 6.73
C VAL A 34 -1.56 16.70 6.68
N ARG A 35 -1.10 16.31 5.47
CA ARG A 35 0.02 15.37 5.26
C ARG A 35 -0.27 14.00 5.89
N TYR A 36 -1.49 13.51 5.76
CA TYR A 36 -1.87 12.22 6.34
C TYR A 36 -0.98 11.09 5.81
N ALA A 37 -0.46 10.28 6.72
CA ALA A 37 0.25 9.04 6.42
C ALA A 37 0.07 8.03 7.56
N ASP A 38 0.02 6.75 7.20
CA ASP A 38 0.02 5.61 8.12
C ASP A 38 1.43 5.29 8.64
N SER A 39 2.39 6.21 8.45
CA SER A 39 3.81 6.02 8.75
C SER A 39 4.52 7.33 9.11
N ASP A 40 5.66 7.18 9.77
CA ASP A 40 6.42 8.25 10.41
C ASP A 40 7.31 9.08 9.46
N GLY A 41 7.76 8.50 8.35
CA GLY A 41 8.65 9.11 7.37
C GLY A 41 10.13 9.00 7.71
N TYR A 42 10.92 9.76 6.95
CA TYR A 42 12.39 9.86 7.06
C TYR A 42 13.13 8.54 6.80
N ARG A 43 13.93 8.01 7.73
CA ARG A 43 14.79 6.84 7.45
C ARG A 43 14.11 5.53 7.82
N LEU A 44 13.51 5.45 9.01
CA LEU A 44 12.86 4.21 9.47
C LEU A 44 11.44 4.02 8.98
N ASP A 45 10.70 5.11 8.72
CA ASP A 45 9.30 5.10 8.25
C ASP A 45 8.38 4.15 9.04
N ALA A 46 8.49 4.19 10.37
CA ALA A 46 7.74 3.30 11.26
C ALA A 46 6.22 3.46 11.08
N ALA A 47 5.48 2.36 11.18
CA ALA A 47 4.02 2.39 11.05
C ALA A 47 3.35 3.11 12.22
N ARG A 48 2.24 3.79 11.94
CA ARG A 48 1.35 4.43 12.92
C ARG A 48 0.04 3.63 13.01
N PRO A 49 -0.04 2.60 13.88
CA PRO A 49 -1.12 1.60 13.82
C PRO A 49 -2.53 2.15 14.11
N HIS A 50 -2.64 3.32 14.75
CA HIS A 50 -3.92 3.89 15.18
C HIS A 50 -4.30 5.19 14.45
N VAL A 51 -3.47 5.69 13.54
CA VAL A 51 -3.71 6.99 12.87
C VAL A 51 -4.88 6.95 11.89
N TRP A 52 -5.25 5.77 11.38
CA TRP A 52 -6.43 5.58 10.52
C TRP A 52 -7.73 6.07 11.16
N ARG A 53 -7.80 6.16 12.49
CA ARG A 53 -8.95 6.73 13.20
C ARG A 53 -9.15 8.20 12.86
N TYR A 54 -8.07 8.96 12.67
CA TYR A 54 -8.15 10.35 12.21
C TYR A 54 -8.74 10.43 10.80
N ARG A 55 -8.28 9.58 9.86
CA ARG A 55 -8.89 9.49 8.52
C ARG A 55 -10.40 9.21 8.60
N ASP A 56 -10.79 8.23 9.41
CA ASP A 56 -12.20 7.84 9.54
C ASP A 56 -13.03 8.93 10.23
N TYR A 57 -12.46 9.65 11.20
CA TYR A 57 -13.06 10.85 11.79
C TYR A 57 -13.29 11.96 10.75
N VAL A 58 -12.32 12.21 9.87
CA VAL A 58 -12.44 13.20 8.79
C VAL A 58 -13.55 12.78 7.82
N ILE A 59 -13.61 11.51 7.43
CA ILE A 59 -14.68 10.96 6.58
C ILE A 59 -16.05 11.17 7.25
N ARG A 60 -16.22 10.78 8.53
CA ARG A 60 -17.48 10.97 9.25
C ARG A 60 -17.87 12.46 9.34
N SER A 61 -16.91 13.33 9.65
CA SER A 61 -17.15 14.77 9.78
C SER A 61 -17.72 15.37 8.48
N PHE A 62 -17.23 14.96 7.31
CA PHE A 62 -17.81 15.39 6.03
C PHE A 62 -19.12 14.68 5.69
N ALA A 63 -19.30 13.42 6.12
CA ALA A 63 -20.55 12.68 5.92
C ALA A 63 -21.72 13.36 6.66
N ASP A 64 -21.47 13.79 7.89
CA ASP A 64 -22.42 14.48 8.78
C ASP A 64 -22.54 15.99 8.48
N ASP A 65 -21.81 16.47 7.46
CA ASP A 65 -21.70 17.88 7.08
C ASP A 65 -21.31 18.77 8.27
N LYS A 66 -20.44 18.29 9.17
CA LYS A 66 -20.05 18.97 10.41
C LYS A 66 -19.68 20.45 10.11
N PRO A 67 -20.18 21.42 10.91
CA PRO A 67 -19.80 22.82 10.74
C PRO A 67 -18.27 22.97 10.72
N TYR A 68 -17.74 23.70 9.73
CA TYR A 68 -16.29 23.80 9.53
C TYR A 68 -15.57 24.48 10.70
N ASP A 69 -16.21 25.44 11.36
CA ASP A 69 -15.73 26.05 12.60
C ASP A 69 -15.56 25.00 13.71
N ARG A 70 -16.57 24.15 13.94
CA ARG A 70 -16.48 23.05 14.90
C ARG A 70 -15.40 22.04 14.51
N PHE A 71 -15.33 21.68 13.24
CA PHE A 71 -14.30 20.78 12.72
C PHE A 71 -12.89 21.34 12.98
N LEU A 72 -12.66 22.62 12.69
CA LEU A 72 -11.40 23.33 12.95
C LEU A 72 -11.05 23.35 14.43
N GLN A 73 -12.02 23.69 15.30
CA GLN A 73 -11.82 23.67 16.76
C GLN A 73 -11.36 22.31 17.25
N GLU A 74 -11.96 21.23 16.76
CA GLU A 74 -11.56 19.86 17.09
C GLU A 74 -10.13 19.55 16.62
N GLN A 75 -9.70 20.03 15.44
CA GLN A 75 -8.33 19.83 14.94
C GLN A 75 -7.26 20.39 15.88
N LEU A 76 -7.48 21.59 16.42
CA LEU A 76 -6.47 22.30 17.20
C LEU A 76 -6.60 22.01 18.70
N ALA A 77 -7.82 21.92 19.22
CA ALA A 77 -8.10 21.94 20.65
C ALA A 77 -9.26 20.99 21.05
N GLY A 78 -9.50 19.92 20.30
CA GLY A 78 -10.62 19.01 20.57
C GLY A 78 -10.58 18.36 21.96
N ASP A 79 -9.39 18.09 22.50
CA ASP A 79 -9.20 17.59 23.86
C ASP A 79 -9.43 18.64 24.96
N GLU A 80 -9.30 19.94 24.64
CA GLU A 80 -9.55 21.05 25.57
C GLU A 80 -11.00 21.51 25.54
N LEU A 81 -11.55 21.71 24.33
CA LEU A 81 -12.91 22.22 24.11
C LEU A 81 -13.98 21.15 24.30
N PHE A 82 -13.69 19.89 23.94
CA PHE A 82 -14.67 18.80 23.90
C PHE A 82 -14.11 17.50 24.53
N PRO A 83 -13.59 17.54 25.77
CA PRO A 83 -12.80 16.46 26.39
C PRO A 83 -13.56 15.14 26.62
N HIS A 84 -14.89 15.19 26.59
CA HIS A 84 -15.78 14.02 26.74
C HIS A 84 -16.09 13.32 25.41
N GLU A 85 -15.72 13.90 24.27
CA GLU A 85 -16.01 13.37 22.94
C GLU A 85 -14.78 12.66 22.37
N PRO A 86 -14.79 11.32 22.23
CA PRO A 86 -13.67 10.57 21.66
C PRO A 86 -13.23 11.08 20.28
N ASP A 87 -14.18 11.43 19.41
CA ASP A 87 -13.91 11.92 18.06
C ASP A 87 -13.21 13.29 18.06
N ALA A 88 -13.51 14.17 19.02
CA ALA A 88 -12.81 15.44 19.16
C ALA A 88 -11.34 15.23 19.60
N ILE A 89 -11.08 14.23 20.44
CA ILE A 89 -9.70 13.88 20.82
C ILE A 89 -8.96 13.30 19.62
N VAL A 90 -9.57 12.41 18.85
CA VAL A 90 -9.01 11.87 17.60
C VAL A 90 -8.63 12.99 16.63
N ALA A 91 -9.45 14.04 16.54
CA ALA A 91 -9.23 15.17 15.64
C ALA A 91 -7.90 15.92 15.89
N THR A 92 -7.41 15.94 17.13
CA THR A 92 -6.09 16.52 17.46
C THR A 92 -4.91 15.80 16.79
N GLY A 93 -5.15 14.63 16.18
CA GLY A 93 -4.21 13.97 15.28
C GLY A 93 -3.69 14.86 14.14
N PHE A 94 -4.42 15.94 13.80
CA PHE A 94 -3.93 17.04 12.94
C PHE A 94 -2.51 17.51 13.32
N LEU A 95 -2.28 17.68 14.62
CA LEU A 95 -1.02 18.16 15.20
C LEU A 95 0.10 17.10 15.21
N ARG A 96 -0.21 15.82 14.90
CA ARG A 96 0.75 14.71 14.92
C ARG A 96 1.28 14.33 13.54
N HIS A 97 0.64 14.76 12.46
CA HIS A 97 0.91 14.21 11.12
C HIS A 97 2.31 14.49 10.55
N GLY A 98 3.04 15.46 11.08
CA GLY A 98 4.42 15.77 10.72
C GLY A 98 5.38 14.57 10.81
N ILE A 99 6.53 14.69 10.15
CA ILE A 99 7.56 13.65 10.14
C ILE A 99 8.15 13.47 11.54
N TYR A 100 8.36 12.22 11.93
CA TYR A 100 8.91 11.89 13.24
C TYR A 100 9.87 10.71 13.15
N GLU A 101 11.09 10.87 13.66
CA GLU A 101 12.10 9.80 13.66
C GLU A 101 12.35 9.37 15.11
N TYR A 102 11.66 8.32 15.57
CA TYR A 102 11.71 7.90 16.98
C TYR A 102 13.12 7.52 17.46
N ASN A 103 14.01 7.11 16.54
CA ASN A 103 15.35 6.68 16.88
C ASN A 103 16.39 7.83 16.96
N SER A 104 15.97 9.07 16.69
CA SER A 104 16.85 10.25 16.71
C SER A 104 17.45 10.46 18.10
N ARG A 105 18.75 10.80 18.13
CA ARG A 105 19.47 11.15 19.36
C ARG A 105 19.44 12.65 19.66
N ASP A 106 19.10 13.46 18.66
CA ASP A 106 18.93 14.89 18.80
C ASP A 106 17.44 15.23 18.97
N VAL A 107 16.93 14.97 20.18
CA VAL A 107 15.53 15.23 20.54
C VAL A 107 15.21 16.73 20.57
N ARG A 108 16.21 17.61 20.66
CA ARG A 108 16.00 19.07 20.65
C ARG A 108 15.69 19.56 19.25
N THR A 109 16.50 19.17 18.28
CA THR A 109 16.25 19.51 16.88
C THR A 109 14.93 18.89 16.43
N GLN A 110 14.67 17.63 16.81
CA GLN A 110 13.40 16.98 16.50
C GLN A 110 12.19 17.72 17.09
N TRP A 111 12.26 18.17 18.35
CA TRP A 111 11.19 18.96 18.93
C TRP A 111 10.96 20.28 18.20
N ASN A 112 12.03 20.98 17.83
CA ASN A 112 11.91 22.21 17.05
C ASN A 112 11.27 21.96 15.68
N LEU A 113 11.65 20.89 14.98
CA LEU A 113 11.05 20.51 13.70
C LEU A 113 9.56 20.21 13.83
N ILE A 114 9.12 19.55 14.90
CA ILE A 114 7.69 19.29 15.18
C ILE A 114 6.93 20.61 15.35
N LEU A 115 7.44 21.53 16.19
CA LEU A 115 6.77 22.82 16.41
C LEU A 115 6.73 23.67 15.15
N ASP A 116 7.81 23.67 14.37
CA ASP A 116 7.88 24.40 13.11
C ASP A 116 6.86 23.83 12.10
N ASP A 117 6.80 22.51 11.94
CA ASP A 117 5.88 21.81 11.05
C ASP A 117 4.40 22.09 11.38
N ILE A 118 4.05 22.05 12.67
CA ILE A 118 2.68 22.36 13.14
C ILE A 118 2.34 23.83 12.90
N THR A 119 3.28 24.74 13.17
CA THR A 119 3.08 26.18 12.98
C THR A 119 2.86 26.51 11.51
N ASP A 120 3.72 25.97 10.65
CA ASP A 120 3.65 26.17 9.20
C ASP A 120 2.33 25.63 8.64
N THR A 121 1.98 24.40 9.01
CA THR A 121 0.75 23.76 8.51
C THR A 121 -0.50 24.46 9.01
N THR A 122 -0.52 24.93 10.27
CA THR A 122 -1.64 25.73 10.78
C THR A 122 -1.81 27.01 9.98
N GLY A 123 -0.70 27.68 9.62
CA GLY A 123 -0.70 28.85 8.74
C GLY A 123 -1.22 28.55 7.34
N ASP A 124 -0.65 27.55 6.68
CA ASP A 124 -1.02 27.15 5.32
C ASP A 124 -2.48 26.68 5.25
N VAL A 125 -2.95 25.93 6.25
CA VAL A 125 -4.26 25.30 6.25
C VAL A 125 -5.36 26.26 6.66
N PHE A 126 -5.23 27.01 7.74
CA PHE A 126 -6.34 27.82 8.27
C PHE A 126 -6.27 29.29 7.88
N LEU A 127 -5.07 29.84 7.73
CA LEU A 127 -4.88 31.23 7.33
C LEU A 127 -4.66 31.37 5.82
N GLY A 128 -4.20 30.31 5.15
CA GLY A 128 -3.77 30.39 3.76
C GLY A 128 -2.60 31.35 3.61
N LEU A 129 -1.64 31.31 4.54
CA LEU A 129 -0.44 32.16 4.53
C LEU A 129 0.81 31.30 4.68
N GLY A 130 1.70 31.35 3.68
CA GLY A 130 3.01 30.71 3.75
C GLY A 130 3.97 31.46 4.65
N MET A 131 4.08 31.07 5.92
CA MET A 131 4.88 31.80 6.92
C MET A 131 6.31 31.27 7.11
N GLN A 132 6.73 30.29 6.31
CA GLN A 132 8.00 29.58 6.51
C GLN A 132 9.21 30.52 6.44
N CYS A 133 9.20 31.55 5.59
CA CYS A 133 10.26 32.55 5.55
C CYS A 133 10.35 33.36 6.86
N ALA A 134 9.21 33.60 7.53
CA ALA A 134 9.13 34.35 8.77
C ALA A 134 9.88 33.66 9.93
N ARG A 135 10.21 32.37 9.80
CA ARG A 135 10.97 31.61 10.80
C ARG A 135 12.36 32.19 11.04
N CYS A 136 13.04 32.61 9.98
CA CYS A 136 14.45 33.03 10.03
C CYS A 136 14.65 34.54 10.05
N HIS A 137 13.76 35.29 9.39
CA HIS A 137 13.77 36.76 9.28
C HIS A 137 12.34 37.25 9.07
N ASP A 138 12.07 38.55 9.15
CA ASP A 138 10.74 39.07 8.78
C ASP A 138 10.41 38.67 7.35
N HIS A 139 9.19 38.22 7.10
CA HIS A 139 8.82 37.63 5.82
C HIS A 139 9.15 38.58 4.65
N LYS A 140 9.73 38.02 3.57
CA LYS A 140 10.36 38.82 2.51
C LYS A 140 9.35 39.69 1.73
N PHE A 141 8.14 39.18 1.54
CA PHE A 141 7.13 39.79 0.68
C PHE A 141 5.90 40.24 1.46
N ASP A 142 5.33 39.31 2.21
CA ASP A 142 4.24 39.58 3.15
C ASP A 142 4.69 40.36 4.38
N PRO A 143 3.83 41.25 4.91
CA PRO A 143 4.08 42.00 6.14
C PRO A 143 3.90 41.12 7.40
N ILE A 144 4.57 39.97 7.43
CA ILE A 144 4.55 39.01 8.53
C ILE A 144 5.88 39.11 9.27
N LEU A 145 5.84 39.57 10.51
CA LEU A 145 7.04 39.71 11.34
C LEU A 145 7.55 38.34 11.77
N GLN A 146 8.86 38.19 11.94
CA GLN A 146 9.44 37.00 12.54
C GLN A 146 8.88 36.79 13.95
N LYS A 147 8.65 37.87 14.70
CA LYS A 147 8.03 37.79 16.02
C LYS A 147 6.64 37.14 15.96
N ASP A 148 5.85 37.41 14.92
CA ASP A 148 4.50 36.85 14.75
C ASP A 148 4.54 35.34 14.50
N TYR A 149 5.53 34.85 13.75
CA TYR A 149 5.77 33.41 13.60
C TYR A 149 5.96 32.72 14.95
N PHE A 150 6.83 33.28 15.81
CA PHE A 150 7.08 32.70 17.12
C PHE A 150 5.92 32.91 18.12
N ARG A 151 5.12 33.97 17.96
CA ARG A 151 3.86 34.15 18.71
C ARG A 151 2.86 33.05 18.38
N LEU A 152 2.70 32.71 17.10
CA LEU A 152 1.84 31.60 16.68
C LEU A 152 2.39 30.25 17.17
N ARG A 153 3.69 30.00 17.00
CA ARG A 153 4.39 28.80 17.48
C ARG A 153 4.19 28.56 18.99
N SER A 154 4.08 29.64 19.76
CA SER A 154 3.92 29.59 21.22
C SER A 154 2.59 28.98 21.67
N PHE A 155 1.57 28.93 20.82
CA PHE A 155 0.33 28.20 21.11
C PHE A 155 0.55 26.68 21.20
N PHE A 156 1.61 26.15 20.57
CA PHE A 156 1.90 24.72 20.51
C PHE A 156 3.00 24.28 21.48
N ALA A 157 3.55 25.19 22.28
CA ALA A 157 4.72 24.91 23.12
C ALA A 157 4.47 23.86 24.24
N GLY A 158 3.21 23.64 24.61
CA GLY A 158 2.81 22.71 25.66
C GLY A 158 2.35 21.32 25.18
N ILE A 159 2.32 21.09 23.87
CA ILE A 159 1.68 19.88 23.34
C ILE A 159 2.41 18.60 23.73
N GLN A 160 1.65 17.54 23.92
CA GLN A 160 2.11 16.19 24.20
C GLN A 160 1.53 15.23 23.15
N PRO A 161 2.35 14.77 22.18
CA PRO A 161 1.91 13.78 21.20
C PRO A 161 1.82 12.38 21.79
N HIS A 162 0.79 11.63 21.40
CA HIS A 162 0.54 10.25 21.83
C HIS A 162 0.32 9.33 20.63
N GLU A 163 0.98 8.16 20.61
CA GLU A 163 0.71 7.13 19.60
C GLU A 163 -0.49 6.25 19.98
N GLU A 164 -0.64 5.99 21.28
CA GLU A 164 -1.69 5.18 21.89
C GLU A 164 -2.29 5.92 23.09
N TYR A 165 -3.34 6.70 22.83
CA TYR A 165 -4.09 7.39 23.88
C TYR A 165 -5.48 6.79 24.04
N LEU A 166 -5.87 6.50 25.29
CA LEU A 166 -7.19 5.98 25.61
C LEU A 166 -8.30 7.01 25.30
N ILE A 167 -9.22 6.62 24.42
CA ILE A 167 -10.36 7.44 24.01
C ILE A 167 -11.72 6.77 24.29
N PRO A 168 -11.95 6.18 25.47
CA PRO A 168 -13.27 5.65 25.81
C PRO A 168 -14.24 6.80 26.06
N THR A 169 -15.54 6.52 25.89
CA THR A 169 -16.60 7.29 26.55
C THR A 169 -16.58 7.03 28.06
N ASP A 170 -17.18 7.93 28.85
CA ASP A 170 -17.25 7.77 30.31
C ASP A 170 -17.98 6.46 30.71
N ALA A 171 -19.02 6.08 29.96
CA ALA A 171 -19.75 4.83 30.17
C ALA A 171 -18.89 3.60 29.87
N GLU A 172 -18.14 3.61 28.76
CA GLU A 172 -17.23 2.51 28.41
C GLU A 172 -16.11 2.36 29.44
N LEU A 173 -15.53 3.46 29.92
CA LEU A 173 -14.48 3.44 30.93
C LEU A 173 -14.99 2.84 32.26
N SER A 174 -16.18 3.25 32.72
CA SER A 174 -16.78 2.70 33.94
C SER A 174 -17.04 1.20 33.81
N ALA A 175 -17.69 0.78 32.72
CA ALA A 175 -17.99 -0.62 32.46
C ALA A 175 -16.72 -1.47 32.29
N TYR A 176 -15.66 -0.91 31.70
CA TYR A 176 -14.37 -1.58 31.57
C TYR A 176 -13.71 -1.80 32.93
N LYS A 177 -13.67 -0.78 33.81
CA LYS A 177 -13.11 -0.88 35.17
C LYS A 177 -13.82 -1.95 36.00
N GLU A 178 -15.16 -1.99 35.97
CA GLU A 178 -15.95 -3.00 36.68
C GLU A 178 -15.63 -4.43 36.22
N LYS A 179 -15.46 -4.63 34.92
CA LYS A 179 -15.10 -5.94 34.34
C LYS A 179 -13.63 -6.30 34.51
N LEU A 180 -12.75 -5.30 34.61
CA LEU A 180 -11.32 -5.49 34.77
C LEU A 180 -10.97 -5.92 36.20
N ALA A 181 -11.67 -5.39 37.22
CA ALA A 181 -11.35 -5.63 38.63
C ALA A 181 -11.29 -7.12 39.03
N PRO A 182 -12.24 -8.01 38.61
CA PRO A 182 -12.11 -9.45 38.88
C PRO A 182 -10.88 -10.08 38.23
N TRP A 183 -10.55 -9.70 36.99
CA TRP A 183 -9.35 -10.19 36.31
C TRP A 183 -8.08 -9.71 37.00
N GLU A 184 -8.01 -8.44 37.39
CA GLU A 184 -6.86 -7.88 38.11
C GLU A 184 -6.63 -8.59 39.45
N ALA A 185 -7.69 -8.81 40.22
CA ALA A 185 -7.64 -9.51 41.50
C ALA A 185 -7.20 -10.98 41.32
N ALA A 186 -7.76 -11.69 40.34
CA ALA A 186 -7.44 -13.10 40.08
C ALA A 186 -6.02 -13.31 39.53
N THR A 187 -5.42 -12.29 38.91
CA THR A 187 -4.13 -12.39 38.22
C THR A 187 -2.99 -11.62 38.88
N SER A 188 -3.24 -10.93 40.00
CA SER A 188 -2.26 -10.02 40.64
C SER A 188 -0.92 -10.71 40.90
N SER A 189 -0.93 -11.88 41.56
CA SER A 189 0.29 -12.62 41.89
C SER A 189 1.09 -13.06 40.65
N ILE A 190 0.39 -13.50 39.60
CA ILE A 190 1.01 -13.92 38.33
C ILE A 190 1.67 -12.71 37.64
N ARG A 191 0.95 -11.58 37.59
CA ARG A 191 1.45 -10.34 36.96
C ARG A 191 2.61 -9.73 37.74
N GLU A 192 2.55 -9.75 39.07
CA GLU A 192 3.63 -9.31 39.95
C GLU A 192 4.89 -10.16 39.75
N GLU A 193 4.76 -11.49 39.64
CA GLU A 193 5.90 -12.37 39.40
C GLU A 193 6.51 -12.14 37.99
N ILE A 194 5.67 -12.01 36.96
CA ILE A 194 6.14 -11.62 35.60
C ILE A 194 6.89 -10.28 35.68
N SER A 195 6.28 -9.27 36.32
CA SER A 195 6.87 -7.94 36.45
C SER A 195 8.21 -7.97 37.19
N ALA A 196 8.32 -8.73 38.27
CA ALA A 196 9.56 -8.88 39.04
C ALA A 196 10.69 -9.53 38.22
N ILE A 197 10.37 -10.56 37.42
CA ILE A 197 11.35 -11.19 36.51
C ILE A 197 11.75 -10.22 35.40
N GLU A 198 10.78 -9.55 34.77
CA GLU A 198 11.01 -8.60 33.68
C GLU A 198 11.75 -7.33 34.14
N ALA A 199 11.66 -6.94 35.42
CA ALA A 199 12.19 -5.69 35.96
C ALA A 199 13.69 -5.50 35.64
N LYS A 200 14.53 -6.53 35.85
CA LYS A 200 15.96 -6.45 35.54
C LYS A 200 16.25 -6.26 34.04
N TYR A 201 15.41 -6.84 33.18
CA TYR A 201 15.55 -6.70 31.72
C TYR A 201 15.05 -5.34 31.24
N ARG A 202 13.99 -4.81 31.85
CA ARG A 202 13.49 -3.44 31.60
C ARG A 202 14.53 -2.40 32.03
N ASP A 203 15.13 -2.56 33.20
CA ASP A 203 16.22 -1.69 33.69
C ASP A 203 17.45 -1.73 32.78
N GLN A 204 17.88 -2.92 32.35
CA GLN A 204 18.97 -3.06 31.37
C GLN A 204 18.63 -2.41 30.02
N GLY A 205 17.41 -2.62 29.51
CA GLY A 205 16.94 -2.01 28.27
C GLY A 205 16.88 -0.49 28.37
N GLN A 206 16.37 0.03 29.48
CA GLN A 206 16.31 1.45 29.77
C GLN A 206 17.71 2.07 29.83
N LYS A 207 18.62 1.54 30.66
CA LYS A 207 20.01 2.02 30.75
C LYS A 207 20.72 2.01 29.40
N GLN A 208 20.48 0.97 28.60
CA GLN A 208 21.05 0.88 27.26
C GLN A 208 20.48 1.96 26.32
N ALA A 209 19.17 2.20 26.34
CA ALA A 209 18.54 3.22 25.51
C ALA A 209 18.96 4.64 25.95
N GLU A 210 18.93 4.92 27.25
CA GLU A 210 19.34 6.19 27.85
C GLU A 210 20.81 6.51 27.56
N GLY A 211 21.70 5.52 27.67
CA GLY A 211 23.13 5.69 27.40
C GLY A 211 23.49 6.06 25.96
N ARG A 212 22.54 5.99 25.01
CA ARG A 212 22.74 6.43 23.62
C ARG A 212 22.53 7.94 23.43
N PHE A 213 21.95 8.63 24.40
CA PHE A 213 21.70 10.07 24.32
C PHE A 213 22.88 10.89 24.86
N PRO A 214 23.01 12.18 24.48
CA PRO A 214 24.01 13.07 25.06
C PRO A 214 23.88 13.24 26.60
N PRO A 215 24.97 13.57 27.33
CA PRO A 215 25.00 13.57 28.81
C PRO A 215 23.94 14.48 29.48
N ASP A 216 23.60 15.58 28.85
CA ASP A 216 22.58 16.52 29.33
C ASP A 216 21.16 15.95 29.19
N ILE A 217 20.85 15.21 28.12
CA ILE A 217 19.58 14.47 27.99
C ILE A 217 19.53 13.30 28.99
N GLN A 218 20.64 12.59 29.22
CA GLN A 218 20.69 11.57 30.27
C GLN A 218 20.38 12.17 31.65
N THR A 219 20.93 13.35 31.94
CA THR A 219 20.65 14.08 33.18
C THR A 219 19.16 14.42 33.29
N ILE A 220 18.52 14.86 32.20
CA ILE A 220 17.07 15.13 32.15
C ILE A 220 16.25 13.85 32.41
N LEU A 221 16.63 12.73 31.79
CA LEU A 221 15.95 11.44 31.97
C LEU A 221 16.07 10.92 33.41
N ALA A 222 17.22 11.15 34.06
CA ALA A 222 17.45 10.77 35.46
C ALA A 222 16.66 11.62 36.48
N LYS A 223 16.24 12.85 36.13
CA LYS A 223 15.43 13.71 37.01
C LYS A 223 14.03 13.12 37.23
N PRO A 224 13.48 13.17 38.47
CA PRO A 224 12.07 12.91 38.72
C PRO A 224 11.17 13.84 37.89
N LEU A 225 9.99 13.35 37.46
CA LEU A 225 9.06 14.13 36.62
C LEU A 225 8.67 15.48 37.23
N ALA A 226 8.53 15.55 38.57
CA ALA A 226 8.19 16.76 39.30
C ALA A 226 9.29 17.84 39.24
N ASP A 227 10.55 17.44 39.07
CA ASP A 227 11.71 18.34 39.06
C ASP A 227 12.10 18.79 37.64
N ARG A 228 11.41 18.26 36.62
CA ARG A 228 11.66 18.61 35.21
C ARG A 228 10.95 19.91 34.86
N SER A 229 11.68 20.85 34.24
CA SER A 229 11.05 22.01 33.60
C SER A 229 10.10 21.60 32.47
N PRO A 230 9.19 22.47 32.00
CA PRO A 230 8.28 22.12 30.90
C PRO A 230 9.00 21.61 29.64
N LEU A 231 10.12 22.25 29.26
CA LEU A 231 10.93 21.78 28.14
C LEU A 231 11.59 20.43 28.44
N GLU A 232 12.09 20.22 29.65
CA GLU A 232 12.71 18.96 30.05
C GLU A 232 11.70 17.79 30.03
N LYS A 233 10.43 18.03 30.41
CA LYS A 233 9.35 17.04 30.28
C LYS A 233 9.18 16.61 28.82
N GLN A 234 9.16 17.58 27.90
CA GLN A 234 9.02 17.31 26.48
C GLN A 234 10.22 16.54 25.89
N LEU A 235 11.45 17.00 26.17
CA LEU A 235 12.66 16.32 25.69
C LEU A 235 12.78 14.91 26.27
N ALA A 236 12.44 14.73 27.54
CA ALA A 236 12.41 13.43 28.18
C ALA A 236 11.41 12.49 27.49
N ALA A 237 10.19 12.94 27.21
CA ALA A 237 9.18 12.12 26.55
C ALA A 237 9.59 11.67 25.14
N LEU A 238 10.20 12.56 24.35
CA LEU A 238 10.74 12.20 23.04
C LEU A 238 11.85 11.15 23.13
N ALA A 239 12.77 11.29 24.10
CA ALA A 239 13.85 10.33 24.31
C ALA A 239 13.33 8.99 24.86
N PHE A 240 12.31 9.03 25.72
CA PHE A 240 11.75 7.87 26.40
C PHE A 240 11.08 6.87 25.44
N ARG A 241 10.63 7.33 24.27
CA ARG A 241 10.11 6.43 23.23
C ARG A 241 11.11 5.34 22.81
N GLN A 242 12.40 5.61 22.94
CA GLN A 242 13.43 4.59 22.70
C GLN A 242 13.58 3.59 23.84
N VAL A 243 13.22 3.98 25.05
CA VAL A 243 13.10 3.06 26.19
C VAL A 243 11.91 2.14 25.97
N GLU A 244 10.75 2.69 25.58
CA GLU A 244 9.53 1.93 25.24
C GLU A 244 9.81 0.91 24.12
N TYR A 245 10.54 1.31 23.08
CA TYR A 245 10.96 0.41 22.00
C TYR A 245 11.80 -0.78 22.48
N GLU A 246 12.67 -0.59 23.48
CA GLU A 246 13.44 -1.69 24.08
C GLU A 246 12.56 -2.58 24.97
N TRP A 247 11.55 -2.00 25.62
CA TRP A 247 10.56 -2.74 26.41
C TRP A 247 9.62 -3.59 25.56
N GLU A 248 9.26 -3.14 24.37
CA GLU A 248 8.48 -3.95 23.41
C GLU A 248 9.24 -5.18 22.92
N ARG A 249 10.58 -5.16 22.96
CA ARG A 249 11.47 -6.26 22.52
C ARG A 249 11.98 -7.12 23.66
N LEU A 250 11.37 -7.03 24.84
CA LEU A 250 11.83 -7.72 26.03
C LEU A 250 11.87 -9.24 25.88
N ASP A 251 10.95 -9.82 25.12
CA ASP A 251 10.88 -11.26 24.85
C ASP A 251 12.15 -11.81 24.17
N GLY A 252 12.81 -11.00 23.34
CA GLY A 252 14.10 -11.34 22.74
C GLY A 252 15.28 -11.28 23.72
N ARG A 253 15.10 -10.60 24.86
CA ARG A 253 16.13 -10.40 25.90
C ARG A 253 16.01 -11.39 27.06
N LEU A 254 14.84 -11.96 27.29
CA LEU A 254 14.64 -13.03 28.27
C LEU A 254 15.51 -14.25 27.92
N LYS A 255 16.22 -14.80 28.91
CA LYS A 255 17.15 -15.94 28.72
C LYS A 255 16.97 -17.01 29.79
N GLY A 256 17.31 -18.25 29.43
CA GLY A 256 17.36 -19.39 30.35
C GLY A 256 16.07 -19.59 31.17
N ALA A 257 16.25 -19.85 32.46
CA ALA A 257 15.16 -20.11 33.40
C ALA A 257 14.12 -18.97 33.49
N ASP A 258 14.55 -17.71 33.35
CA ASP A 258 13.62 -16.56 33.39
C ASP A 258 12.63 -16.60 32.21
N LYS A 259 13.12 -16.93 31.00
CA LYS A 259 12.28 -17.07 29.81
C LYS A 259 11.26 -18.19 29.97
N GLU A 260 11.71 -19.35 30.44
CA GLU A 260 10.85 -20.50 30.69
C GLU A 260 9.78 -20.19 31.74
N ARG A 261 10.16 -19.50 32.82
CA ARG A 261 9.23 -19.11 33.89
C ARG A 261 8.20 -18.09 33.41
N VAL A 262 8.61 -17.05 32.68
CA VAL A 262 7.69 -16.05 32.12
C VAL A 262 6.72 -16.70 31.12
N LEU A 263 7.17 -17.62 30.28
CA LEU A 263 6.29 -18.35 29.35
C LEU A 263 5.27 -19.22 30.10
N ALA A 264 5.68 -19.89 31.18
CA ALA A 264 4.78 -20.65 32.04
C ALA A 264 3.74 -19.75 32.73
N LEU A 265 4.17 -18.62 33.30
CA LEU A 265 3.29 -17.64 33.94
C LEU A 265 2.32 -17.01 32.94
N ARG A 266 2.75 -16.68 31.72
CA ARG A 266 1.86 -16.18 30.66
C ARG A 266 0.82 -17.22 30.25
N LYS A 267 1.18 -18.51 30.23
CA LYS A 267 0.22 -19.62 30.01
C LYS A 267 -0.77 -19.76 31.16
N GLU A 268 -0.36 -19.51 32.40
CA GLU A 268 -1.27 -19.44 33.55
C GLU A 268 -2.18 -18.22 33.47
N LEU A 269 -1.65 -17.06 33.10
CA LEU A 269 -2.40 -15.83 32.90
C LEU A 269 -3.49 -15.98 31.83
N ALA A 270 -3.19 -16.68 30.73
CA ALA A 270 -4.13 -16.93 29.64
C ALA A 270 -5.37 -17.74 30.07
N LYS A 271 -5.32 -18.47 31.19
CA LYS A 271 -6.51 -19.16 31.75
C LYS A 271 -7.60 -18.19 32.19
N PHE A 272 -7.23 -16.92 32.42
CA PHE A 272 -8.14 -15.84 32.83
C PHE A 272 -8.58 -14.97 31.65
N ASP A 273 -8.21 -15.29 30.41
CA ASP A 273 -8.58 -14.47 29.24
C ASP A 273 -10.10 -14.37 29.04
N SER A 274 -10.87 -15.37 29.48
CA SER A 274 -12.34 -15.35 29.40
C SER A 274 -13.02 -14.28 30.26
N ILE A 275 -12.36 -13.85 31.35
CA ILE A 275 -12.85 -12.79 32.25
C ILE A 275 -12.16 -11.44 31.98
N LYS A 276 -11.15 -11.41 31.10
CA LYS A 276 -10.45 -10.18 30.71
C LYS A 276 -11.33 -9.36 29.77
N PRO A 277 -11.67 -8.10 30.10
CA PRO A 277 -12.49 -7.29 29.22
C PRO A 277 -11.75 -6.93 27.92
N THR A 278 -12.51 -6.72 26.84
CA THR A 278 -12.00 -6.21 25.57
C THR A 278 -11.26 -4.88 25.80
N PRO A 279 -10.04 -4.70 25.23
CA PRO A 279 -9.30 -3.45 25.36
C PRO A 279 -10.12 -2.23 24.92
N LEU A 280 -9.95 -1.13 25.66
CA LEU A 280 -10.56 0.16 25.31
C LEU A 280 -9.96 0.70 24.00
N PRO A 281 -10.73 1.51 23.25
CA PRO A 281 -10.21 2.12 22.03
C PRO A 281 -9.07 3.08 22.33
N VAL A 282 -8.01 3.00 21.52
CA VAL A 282 -6.90 3.95 21.50
C VAL A 282 -6.85 4.69 20.17
N ALA A 283 -6.29 5.91 20.19
CA ALA A 283 -5.98 6.70 19.01
C ALA A 283 -4.62 7.38 19.12
N THR A 284 -4.05 7.67 17.95
CA THR A 284 -2.95 8.62 17.81
C THR A 284 -3.53 10.03 17.88
N CYS A 285 -3.08 10.83 18.86
CA CYS A 285 -3.63 12.17 19.11
C CYS A 285 -2.58 13.09 19.75
N VAL A 286 -2.97 14.33 20.03
CA VAL A 286 -2.15 15.31 20.74
C VAL A 286 -2.95 15.91 21.89
N THR A 287 -2.34 15.98 23.05
CA THR A 287 -2.90 16.63 24.25
C THR A 287 -1.95 17.72 24.74
N GLU A 288 -2.08 18.17 25.99
CA GLU A 288 -1.17 19.12 26.62
C GLU A 288 -0.65 18.61 27.96
N TRP A 289 0.58 18.96 28.32
CA TRP A 289 1.21 18.56 29.59
C TRP A 289 0.55 19.14 30.85
N GLY A 290 -0.08 20.32 30.74
CA GLY A 290 -0.50 21.08 31.89
C GLY A 290 -0.67 22.57 31.59
N VAL A 291 -0.70 23.38 32.65
CA VAL A 291 -0.76 24.85 32.56
C VAL A 291 0.59 25.44 32.17
N ASP A 292 1.70 24.80 32.59
CA ASP A 292 3.05 25.27 32.32
C ASP A 292 3.54 24.77 30.96
N CYS A 293 3.88 25.70 30.05
CA CYS A 293 4.42 25.38 28.72
C CYS A 293 5.91 25.74 28.64
N ALA A 294 6.62 25.13 27.69
CA ALA A 294 7.99 25.52 27.39
C ALA A 294 8.06 26.96 26.87
N GLU A 295 9.06 27.72 27.31
CA GLU A 295 9.34 29.05 26.78
C GLU A 295 9.78 28.96 25.31
N ILE A 296 9.23 29.84 24.47
CA ILE A 296 9.62 29.96 23.06
C ILE A 296 10.44 31.24 22.91
N THR A 297 11.61 31.13 22.29
CA THR A 297 12.50 32.27 22.00
C THR A 297 12.84 32.31 20.52
N ILE A 298 13.17 33.48 19.99
CA ILE A 298 13.66 33.60 18.61
C ILE A 298 15.13 33.16 18.54
N PRO A 299 15.49 32.13 17.75
CA PRO A 299 16.87 31.68 17.60
C PRO A 299 17.80 32.84 17.23
N LYS A 300 18.95 32.93 17.91
CA LYS A 300 20.01 33.92 17.68
C LYS A 300 19.64 35.41 17.93
N LYS A 301 18.41 35.73 18.37
CA LYS A 301 17.97 37.12 18.65
C LYS A 301 17.78 37.47 20.13
N GLY A 302 17.88 36.50 21.05
CA GLY A 302 17.81 36.75 22.50
C GLY A 302 17.30 35.54 23.29
N LYS A 303 17.15 35.71 24.61
CA LYS A 303 16.53 34.72 25.51
C LYS A 303 15.17 35.17 26.07
N GLU A 304 14.64 36.29 25.57
CA GLU A 304 13.33 36.78 25.99
C GLU A 304 12.23 35.83 25.49
N PRO A 305 11.38 35.29 26.39
CA PRO A 305 10.25 34.46 26.01
C PRO A 305 9.25 35.23 25.15
N ILE A 306 8.71 34.57 24.14
CA ILE A 306 7.64 35.07 23.28
C ILE A 306 6.32 34.47 23.77
N GLU A 307 5.42 35.35 24.20
CA GLU A 307 4.08 34.93 24.59
C GLU A 307 3.22 34.59 23.37
N PRO A 308 2.22 33.69 23.52
CA PRO A 308 1.24 33.39 22.48
C PRO A 308 0.56 34.64 21.93
N GLY A 309 0.31 34.64 20.63
CA GLY A 309 -0.35 35.76 19.97
C GLY A 309 -0.58 35.53 18.48
N PHE A 310 -1.49 36.33 17.93
CA PHE A 310 -1.86 36.29 16.53
C PHE A 310 -0.87 37.08 15.66
N LEU A 311 -1.04 36.98 14.34
CA LEU A 311 -0.33 37.85 13.40
C LEU A 311 -0.78 39.29 13.64
N THR A 312 0.16 40.20 13.89
CA THR A 312 -0.14 41.59 14.25
C THR A 312 -0.90 42.34 13.18
N ILE A 313 -0.77 41.94 11.91
CA ILE A 313 -1.54 42.51 10.80
C ILE A 313 -3.03 42.11 10.82
N LEU A 314 -3.37 40.95 11.40
CA LEU A 314 -4.74 40.47 11.51
C LEU A 314 -5.36 40.86 12.84
N ASP A 315 -4.61 40.73 13.92
CA ASP A 315 -5.03 41.11 15.26
C ASP A 315 -3.81 41.49 16.10
N ALA A 316 -3.65 42.78 16.38
CA ALA A 316 -2.56 43.30 17.18
C ALA A 316 -2.75 43.06 18.69
N ALA A 317 -3.95 42.68 19.13
CA ALA A 317 -4.22 42.43 20.53
C ALA A 317 -3.41 41.21 21.04
N PRO A 318 -2.97 41.23 22.31
CA PRO A 318 -2.45 40.03 22.95
C PRO A 318 -3.51 38.92 22.96
N ALA A 319 -3.10 37.67 22.75
CA ALA A 319 -4.01 36.55 22.89
C ALA A 319 -4.44 36.42 24.36
N THR A 320 -5.75 36.33 24.59
CA THR A 320 -6.28 36.01 25.92
C THR A 320 -6.25 34.51 26.11
N VAL A 321 -5.30 34.03 26.91
CA VAL A 321 -5.12 32.61 27.23
C VAL A 321 -5.56 32.38 28.67
N LEU A 322 -6.49 31.44 28.86
CA LEU A 322 -7.06 31.12 30.17
C LEU A 322 -6.84 29.63 30.46
N PRO A 323 -6.18 29.26 31.57
CA PRO A 323 -6.04 27.88 31.98
C PRO A 323 -7.40 27.19 32.13
N MET A 324 -7.45 25.92 31.78
CA MET A 324 -8.68 25.12 31.76
C MET A 324 -8.52 23.86 32.60
N GLU A 325 -9.58 23.45 33.27
CA GLU A 325 -9.69 22.10 33.86
C GLU A 325 -10.52 21.22 32.94
N THR A 326 -9.98 20.06 32.59
CA THR A 326 -10.65 19.03 31.80
C THR A 326 -10.75 17.75 32.64
N PRO A 327 -11.67 16.84 32.30
CA PRO A 327 -11.70 15.48 32.84
C PRO A 327 -10.37 14.71 32.71
N ARG A 328 -9.49 15.15 31.81
CA ARG A 328 -8.22 14.50 31.48
C ARG A 328 -6.99 15.20 32.07
N GLY A 329 -7.19 16.31 32.80
CA GLY A 329 -6.12 17.09 33.41
C GLY A 329 -6.30 18.60 33.21
N LYS A 330 -5.30 19.37 33.64
CA LYS A 330 -5.24 20.81 33.40
C LYS A 330 -4.62 21.11 32.05
N SER A 331 -5.08 22.15 31.37
CA SER A 331 -4.51 22.69 30.13
C SER A 331 -4.20 24.18 30.30
N SER A 332 -3.26 24.70 29.53
CA SER A 332 -2.96 26.13 29.48
C SER A 332 -4.07 26.94 28.78
N GLY A 333 -4.90 26.29 27.95
CA GLY A 333 -5.91 26.94 27.11
C GLY A 333 -5.34 27.68 25.90
N ARG A 334 -4.04 27.50 25.60
CA ARG A 334 -3.38 28.15 24.45
C ARG A 334 -4.03 27.74 23.13
N ARG A 335 -4.20 26.44 22.88
CA ARG A 335 -4.79 25.96 21.62
C ARG A 335 -6.26 26.35 21.50
N THR A 336 -6.99 26.33 22.61
CA THR A 336 -8.37 26.85 22.68
C THR A 336 -8.46 28.32 22.26
N ALA A 337 -7.55 29.18 22.75
CA ALA A 337 -7.52 30.59 22.35
C ALA A 337 -7.27 30.77 20.84
N LEU A 338 -6.35 29.99 20.26
CA LEU A 338 -6.09 30.01 18.82
C LEU A 338 -7.28 29.49 18.00
N ALA A 339 -7.86 28.37 18.41
CA ALA A 339 -9.02 27.77 17.76
C ALA A 339 -10.20 28.73 17.71
N ASN A 340 -10.52 29.36 18.85
CA ASN A 340 -11.61 30.33 18.94
C ASN A 340 -11.37 31.59 18.09
N TRP A 341 -10.12 32.06 17.99
CA TRP A 341 -9.78 33.21 17.14
C TRP A 341 -9.98 32.88 15.65
N LEU A 342 -9.52 31.72 15.20
CA LEU A 342 -9.67 31.27 13.81
C LEU A 342 -11.13 31.07 13.39
N THR A 343 -12.02 30.76 14.32
CA THR A 343 -13.43 30.46 14.06
C THR A 343 -14.40 31.60 14.34
N ARG A 344 -13.89 32.80 14.66
CA ARG A 344 -14.74 33.99 14.75
C ARG A 344 -15.43 34.22 13.40
N SER A 345 -16.71 34.58 13.46
CA SER A 345 -17.51 34.88 12.26
C SER A 345 -16.99 36.07 11.45
N ASP A 346 -16.22 36.95 12.09
CA ASP A 346 -15.58 38.12 11.46
C ASP A 346 -14.10 37.90 11.09
N HIS A 347 -13.57 36.67 11.25
CA HIS A 347 -12.19 36.38 10.89
C HIS A 347 -11.97 36.49 9.37
N PRO A 348 -10.97 37.26 8.90
CA PRO A 348 -10.89 37.64 7.50
C PRO A 348 -10.45 36.52 6.55
N LEU A 349 -9.75 35.48 7.01
CA LEU A 349 -9.13 34.49 6.09
C LEU A 349 -9.81 33.11 6.11
N THR A 350 -10.06 32.54 7.29
CA THR A 350 -10.57 31.16 7.47
C THR A 350 -11.70 30.77 6.50
N ALA A 351 -12.77 31.57 6.42
CA ALA A 351 -13.89 31.27 5.53
C ALA A 351 -13.49 31.38 4.04
N ARG A 352 -12.77 32.44 3.65
CA ARG A 352 -12.30 32.65 2.27
C ARG A 352 -11.39 31.52 1.80
N VAL A 353 -10.47 31.07 2.65
CA VAL A 353 -9.56 29.96 2.36
C VAL A 353 -10.36 28.67 2.08
N MET A 354 -11.31 28.32 2.95
CA MET A 354 -12.11 27.11 2.77
C MET A 354 -13.03 27.19 1.54
N VAL A 355 -13.68 28.32 1.30
CA VAL A 355 -14.51 28.56 0.10
C VAL A 355 -13.68 28.46 -1.17
N ASN A 356 -12.49 29.07 -1.19
CA ASN A 356 -11.60 29.02 -2.35
C ASN A 356 -11.16 27.58 -2.68
N ARG A 357 -10.92 26.74 -1.65
CA ARG A 357 -10.64 25.32 -1.83
C ARG A 357 -11.82 24.54 -2.39
N ILE A 358 -13.03 24.78 -1.89
CA ILE A 358 -14.24 24.12 -2.42
C ILE A 358 -14.47 24.53 -3.88
N TRP A 359 -14.23 25.80 -4.22
CA TRP A 359 -14.27 26.27 -5.60
C TRP A 359 -13.22 25.53 -6.46
N GLN A 360 -11.97 25.48 -6.01
CA GLN A 360 -10.89 24.77 -6.70
C GLN A 360 -11.21 23.29 -6.95
N GLN A 361 -11.86 22.58 -6.03
CA GLN A 361 -12.23 21.17 -6.21
C GLN A 361 -13.15 20.96 -7.42
N HIS A 362 -14.04 21.92 -7.68
CA HIS A 362 -15.01 21.86 -8.77
C HIS A 362 -14.43 22.36 -10.10
N PHE A 363 -13.62 23.42 -10.06
CA PHE A 363 -13.10 24.08 -11.25
C PHE A 363 -11.62 23.77 -11.57
N GLY A 364 -10.94 22.95 -10.77
CA GLY A 364 -9.50 22.68 -10.89
C GLY A 364 -8.58 23.81 -10.41
N ARG A 365 -9.06 25.06 -10.43
CA ARG A 365 -8.37 26.26 -9.93
C ARG A 365 -9.26 27.08 -9.01
N GLY A 366 -8.70 27.58 -7.91
CA GLY A 366 -9.38 28.52 -7.02
C GLY A 366 -9.62 29.88 -7.68
N LEU A 367 -10.48 30.70 -7.07
CA LEU A 367 -10.63 32.11 -7.41
C LEU A 367 -9.32 32.85 -7.13
N ALA A 368 -8.71 32.60 -5.97
CA ALA A 368 -7.28 32.80 -5.77
C ALA A 368 -6.56 31.52 -6.19
N ALA A 369 -5.62 31.59 -7.13
CA ALA A 369 -5.08 30.40 -7.77
C ALA A 369 -4.33 29.47 -6.79
N ASN A 370 -3.65 30.05 -5.81
CA ASN A 370 -2.96 29.32 -4.75
C ASN A 370 -3.86 29.22 -3.51
N ALA A 371 -4.50 28.07 -3.29
CA ALA A 371 -5.49 27.91 -2.21
C ALA A 371 -4.93 27.89 -0.78
N SER A 372 -3.62 27.98 -0.62
CA SER A 372 -2.92 28.14 0.67
C SER A 372 -2.00 29.35 0.72
N ASP A 373 -2.12 30.28 -0.24
CA ASP A 373 -1.35 31.52 -0.24
C ASP A 373 -2.21 32.70 -0.72
N PHE A 374 -2.79 33.41 0.24
CA PHE A 374 -3.51 34.68 0.11
C PHE A 374 -2.58 35.89 0.35
N GLY A 375 -1.28 35.65 0.53
CA GLY A 375 -0.27 36.69 0.63
C GLY A 375 0.07 37.32 -0.72
N ARG A 376 1.07 38.21 -0.73
CA ARG A 376 1.63 38.88 -1.90
C ARG A 376 2.37 37.93 -2.85
N LEU A 377 2.78 36.76 -2.37
CA LEU A 377 3.32 35.69 -3.20
C LEU A 377 2.21 34.90 -3.93
N GLY A 378 1.00 34.93 -3.39
CA GLY A 378 -0.21 34.46 -4.06
C GLY A 378 -0.67 35.38 -5.19
N SER A 379 -1.61 34.89 -5.98
CA SER A 379 -2.34 35.71 -6.96
C SER A 379 -3.57 36.33 -6.33
N LEU A 380 -3.91 37.56 -6.73
CA LEU A 380 -5.18 38.17 -6.35
C LEU A 380 -6.34 37.29 -6.86
N PRO A 381 -7.45 37.19 -6.09
CA PRO A 381 -8.64 36.50 -6.57
C PRO A 381 -9.11 37.10 -7.90
N THR A 382 -9.45 36.25 -8.88
CA THR A 382 -10.01 36.72 -10.15
C THR A 382 -11.36 37.40 -9.97
N HIS A 383 -12.15 36.93 -9.00
CA HIS A 383 -13.46 37.47 -8.64
C HIS A 383 -13.54 37.71 -7.11
N PRO A 384 -12.96 38.80 -6.58
CA PRO A 384 -12.88 39.04 -5.15
C PRO A 384 -14.25 39.23 -4.50
N GLU A 385 -15.19 39.93 -5.17
CA GLU A 385 -16.55 40.14 -4.66
C GLU A 385 -17.34 38.82 -4.56
N LEU A 386 -17.13 37.89 -5.51
CA LEU A 386 -17.74 36.57 -5.46
C LEU A 386 -17.18 35.74 -4.31
N LEU A 387 -15.86 35.77 -4.10
CA LEU A 387 -15.23 35.08 -2.98
C LEU A 387 -15.78 35.57 -1.63
N ASP A 388 -15.96 36.89 -1.51
CA ASP A 388 -16.49 37.53 -0.30
C ASP A 388 -17.98 37.21 -0.05
N ASP A 389 -18.81 37.21 -1.11
CA ASP A 389 -20.22 36.80 -1.02
C ASP A 389 -20.34 35.32 -0.61
N LEU A 390 -19.58 34.42 -1.25
CA LEU A 390 -19.60 33.00 -0.91
C LEU A 390 -19.08 32.74 0.51
N ALA A 391 -18.01 33.42 0.95
CA ALA A 391 -17.50 33.32 2.31
C ALA A 391 -18.52 33.81 3.34
N SER A 392 -19.18 34.93 3.07
CA SER A 392 -20.22 35.48 3.96
C SER A 392 -21.42 34.54 4.07
N ARG A 393 -21.88 33.97 2.95
CA ARG A 393 -22.96 32.97 2.94
C ARG A 393 -22.57 31.68 3.63
N PHE A 394 -21.32 31.25 3.50
CA PHE A 394 -20.82 30.05 4.17
C PHE A 394 -20.86 30.20 5.70
N VAL A 395 -20.41 31.34 6.23
CA VAL A 395 -20.51 31.65 7.66
C VAL A 395 -21.97 31.78 8.10
N ALA A 396 -22.79 32.54 7.36
CA ALA A 396 -24.21 32.73 7.68
C ALA A 396 -25.03 31.42 7.61
N GLY A 397 -24.63 30.48 6.75
CA GLY A 397 -25.17 29.13 6.63
C GLY A 397 -24.68 28.16 7.70
N GLY A 398 -24.01 28.65 8.75
CA GLY A 398 -23.51 27.83 9.86
C GLY A 398 -22.31 26.96 9.48
N TRP A 399 -21.45 27.45 8.58
CA TRP A 399 -20.21 26.80 8.16
C TRP A 399 -20.39 25.40 7.55
N ARG A 400 -21.58 25.12 7.00
CA ARG A 400 -21.94 23.83 6.36
C ARG A 400 -21.44 23.77 4.92
N MET A 401 -20.76 22.69 4.55
CA MET A 401 -20.10 22.60 3.24
C MET A 401 -21.04 22.10 2.14
N LYS A 402 -21.93 21.14 2.44
CA LYS A 402 -22.84 20.58 1.42
C LYS A 402 -23.74 21.65 0.77
N PRO A 403 -24.34 22.61 1.49
CA PRO A 403 -25.08 23.71 0.86
C PRO A 403 -24.22 24.56 -0.07
N LEU A 404 -22.95 24.82 0.28
CA LEU A 404 -22.02 25.55 -0.58
C LEU A 404 -21.66 24.76 -1.84
N HIS A 405 -21.36 23.45 -1.72
CA HIS A 405 -21.16 22.60 -2.89
C HIS A 405 -22.40 22.60 -3.79
N LYS A 406 -23.61 22.46 -3.21
CA LYS A 406 -24.89 22.48 -3.94
C LYS A 406 -25.06 23.80 -4.70
N ALA A 407 -24.82 24.94 -4.05
CA ALA A 407 -24.91 26.25 -4.69
C ALA A 407 -23.95 26.39 -5.88
N ILE A 408 -22.71 25.91 -5.76
CA ILE A 408 -21.72 25.95 -6.84
C ILE A 408 -22.17 25.06 -8.01
N VAL A 409 -22.52 23.79 -7.77
CA VAL A 409 -22.82 22.85 -8.87
C VAL A 409 -24.16 23.14 -9.56
N LEU A 410 -25.09 23.82 -8.88
CA LEU A 410 -26.35 24.29 -9.49
C LEU A 410 -26.18 25.57 -10.32
N SER A 411 -25.04 26.27 -10.20
CA SER A 411 -24.78 27.50 -10.95
C SER A 411 -24.72 27.27 -12.46
N GLU A 412 -25.07 28.30 -13.24
CA GLU A 412 -24.86 28.27 -14.69
C GLU A 412 -23.38 28.05 -15.02
N THR A 413 -22.48 28.71 -14.27
CA THR A 413 -21.02 28.62 -14.43
C THR A 413 -20.51 27.18 -14.38
N TYR A 414 -20.91 26.39 -13.38
CA TYR A 414 -20.51 24.98 -13.29
C TYR A 414 -21.12 24.12 -14.40
N ARG A 415 -22.32 24.48 -14.88
CA ARG A 415 -23.07 23.72 -15.88
C ARG A 415 -22.73 24.09 -17.33
N ARG A 416 -21.76 24.97 -17.57
CA ARG A 416 -21.32 25.33 -18.93
C ARG A 416 -20.65 24.13 -19.61
N SER A 417 -20.92 23.98 -20.90
CA SER A 417 -20.23 22.98 -21.73
C SER A 417 -18.76 23.35 -21.92
N SER A 418 -17.89 22.35 -22.03
CA SER A 418 -16.50 22.52 -22.47
C SER A 418 -16.38 22.83 -23.97
N SER A 419 -17.42 22.52 -24.75
CA SER A 419 -17.55 22.96 -26.14
C SER A 419 -18.25 24.31 -26.23
N HIS A 420 -17.70 25.22 -27.02
CA HIS A 420 -18.27 26.55 -27.23
C HIS A 420 -18.27 26.91 -28.72
N PRO A 421 -19.36 27.43 -29.31
CA PRO A 421 -19.42 27.77 -30.74
C PRO A 421 -18.35 28.78 -31.18
N GLN A 422 -17.95 29.68 -30.29
CA GLN A 422 -16.94 30.72 -30.52
C GLN A 422 -15.57 30.38 -29.91
N LEU A 423 -15.25 29.09 -29.72
CA LEU A 423 -14.03 28.64 -29.04
C LEU A 423 -12.76 29.36 -29.52
N ALA A 424 -12.55 29.44 -30.83
CA ALA A 424 -11.34 30.04 -31.42
C ALA A 424 -11.19 31.55 -31.15
N GLU A 425 -12.29 32.26 -30.92
CA GLU A 425 -12.28 33.69 -30.60
C GLU A 425 -12.04 33.88 -29.11
N LEU A 426 -12.84 33.25 -28.25
CA LEU A 426 -12.77 33.42 -26.80
C LEU A 426 -11.48 32.87 -26.20
N GLN A 427 -10.91 31.80 -26.76
CA GLN A 427 -9.60 31.27 -26.36
C GLN A 427 -8.47 32.30 -26.57
N ARG A 428 -8.60 33.25 -27.52
CA ARG A 428 -7.61 34.32 -27.69
C ARG A 428 -7.77 35.45 -26.67
N VAL A 429 -8.98 35.65 -26.15
CA VAL A 429 -9.30 36.70 -25.17
C VAL A 429 -8.99 36.23 -23.75
N ASP A 430 -9.39 35.01 -23.40
CA ASP A 430 -9.21 34.40 -22.09
C ASP A 430 -8.74 32.95 -22.23
N PRO A 431 -7.46 32.73 -22.60
CA PRO A 431 -6.92 31.40 -22.86
C PRO A 431 -6.94 30.47 -21.64
N GLU A 432 -6.81 31.06 -20.45
CA GLU A 432 -6.76 30.36 -19.16
C GLU A 432 -8.14 30.13 -18.54
N ASN A 433 -9.21 30.44 -19.29
CA ASN A 433 -10.61 30.34 -18.85
C ASN A 433 -10.85 31.00 -17.47
N THR A 434 -10.17 32.12 -17.21
CA THR A 434 -10.24 32.86 -15.94
C THR A 434 -11.61 33.45 -15.65
N LEU A 435 -12.39 33.71 -16.70
CA LEU A 435 -13.76 34.22 -16.65
C LEU A 435 -14.81 33.09 -16.66
N TYR A 436 -14.38 31.82 -16.67
CA TYR A 436 -15.26 30.64 -16.65
C TYR A 436 -16.32 30.66 -17.76
N TRP A 437 -15.93 31.05 -18.98
CA TRP A 437 -16.86 31.15 -20.11
C TRP A 437 -17.24 29.79 -20.71
N ARG A 438 -16.52 28.73 -20.35
CA ARG A 438 -16.79 27.31 -20.67
C ARG A 438 -16.46 26.39 -19.50
N GLY A 439 -16.88 25.12 -19.58
CA GLY A 439 -16.39 24.06 -18.69
C GLY A 439 -14.95 23.65 -19.01
N ASP A 440 -14.18 23.27 -17.99
CA ASP A 440 -12.81 22.77 -18.17
C ASP A 440 -12.79 21.25 -18.30
N VAL A 441 -12.02 20.76 -19.28
CA VAL A 441 -11.69 19.34 -19.40
C VAL A 441 -10.63 19.00 -18.36
N ARG A 442 -10.93 18.10 -17.44
CA ARG A 442 -10.05 17.76 -16.31
C ARG A 442 -9.70 16.29 -16.30
N ARG A 443 -8.43 15.97 -16.16
CA ARG A 443 -8.00 14.59 -15.94
C ARG A 443 -8.49 14.09 -14.59
N LEU A 444 -8.84 12.81 -14.50
CA LEU A 444 -9.09 12.13 -13.24
C LEU A 444 -7.82 12.12 -12.39
N ASP A 445 -7.97 12.43 -11.11
CA ASP A 445 -6.86 12.28 -10.14
C ASP A 445 -6.49 10.79 -9.99
N ALA A 446 -5.29 10.53 -9.49
CA ALA A 446 -4.78 9.18 -9.20
C ALA A 446 -5.79 8.21 -8.58
N GLU A 447 -6.49 8.62 -7.51
CA GLU A 447 -7.47 7.80 -6.81
C GLU A 447 -8.74 7.60 -7.64
N GLN A 448 -9.18 8.62 -8.38
CA GLN A 448 -10.35 8.50 -9.25
C GLN A 448 -10.05 7.54 -10.40
N PHE A 449 -8.89 7.67 -11.04
CA PHE A 449 -8.45 6.76 -12.09
C PHE A 449 -8.39 5.32 -11.57
N ARG A 450 -7.64 5.08 -10.48
CA ARG A 450 -7.52 3.75 -9.89
C ARG A 450 -8.87 3.17 -9.48
N ASP A 451 -9.67 3.91 -8.70
CA ASP A 451 -10.97 3.44 -8.22
C ASP A 451 -11.92 3.17 -9.40
N SER A 452 -11.92 4.01 -10.44
CA SER A 452 -12.71 3.79 -11.66
C SER A 452 -12.28 2.54 -12.40
N SER A 453 -10.98 2.26 -12.55
CA SER A 453 -10.50 1.03 -13.21
C SER A 453 -10.94 -0.23 -12.47
N TYR A 454 -10.84 -0.26 -11.13
CA TYR A 454 -11.37 -1.37 -10.33
C TYR A 454 -12.91 -1.44 -10.37
N LEU A 455 -13.59 -0.29 -10.44
CA LEU A 455 -15.04 -0.22 -10.47
C LEU A 455 -15.59 -0.80 -11.76
N VAL A 456 -15.06 -0.41 -12.92
CA VAL A 456 -15.53 -0.88 -14.23
C VAL A 456 -15.17 -2.35 -14.46
N SER A 457 -14.00 -2.82 -13.99
CA SER A 457 -13.66 -4.24 -14.04
C SER A 457 -14.49 -5.11 -13.09
N GLY A 458 -15.26 -4.51 -12.17
CA GLY A 458 -16.13 -5.23 -11.24
C GLY A 458 -15.42 -5.78 -10.01
N GLU A 459 -14.20 -5.33 -9.75
CA GLU A 459 -13.34 -5.84 -8.67
C GLU A 459 -13.38 -4.96 -7.41
N LEU A 460 -13.78 -3.69 -7.53
CA LEU A 460 -13.81 -2.75 -6.41
C LEU A 460 -14.78 -3.21 -5.30
N SER A 461 -14.23 -3.51 -4.12
CA SER A 461 -14.96 -3.77 -2.90
C SER A 461 -15.33 -2.47 -2.19
N LEU A 462 -16.64 -2.24 -2.07
CA LEU A 462 -17.22 -1.11 -1.34
C LEU A 462 -17.54 -1.43 0.13
N LYS A 463 -17.16 -2.62 0.62
CA LYS A 463 -17.43 -3.08 1.99
C LYS A 463 -16.53 -2.41 3.03
N THR A 464 -15.30 -2.08 2.66
CA THR A 464 -14.36 -1.39 3.55
C THR A 464 -14.78 0.07 3.66
N THR A 465 -15.14 0.48 4.86
CA THR A 465 -15.59 1.85 5.18
C THR A 465 -14.84 2.45 6.38
N SER A 466 -14.01 1.66 7.05
CA SER A 466 -13.23 2.06 8.23
C SER A 466 -12.09 1.06 8.50
N GLY A 467 -11.16 1.41 9.39
CA GLY A 467 -10.15 0.49 9.93
C GLY A 467 -8.73 0.72 9.40
N PRO A 468 -7.75 -0.10 9.81
CA PRO A 468 -6.36 0.05 9.37
C PRO A 468 -6.21 0.05 7.84
N GLY A 469 -5.24 0.83 7.33
CA GLY A 469 -4.96 0.90 5.91
C GLY A 469 -4.67 -0.46 5.28
N ALA A 470 -5.38 -0.76 4.18
CA ALA A 470 -5.24 -1.98 3.40
C ALA A 470 -3.94 -2.01 2.57
N PRO A 471 -3.41 -3.18 2.21
CA PRO A 471 -2.24 -3.29 1.32
C PRO A 471 -2.46 -2.60 -0.04
N ALA A 472 -1.38 -2.16 -0.68
CA ALA A 472 -1.42 -1.36 -1.92
C ALA A 472 -2.26 -1.98 -3.07
N GLU A 473 -2.22 -3.31 -3.21
CA GLU A 473 -2.93 -4.07 -4.26
C GLU A 473 -4.40 -4.37 -3.92
N ALA A 474 -4.86 -4.07 -2.70
CA ALA A 474 -6.21 -4.40 -2.27
C ALA A 474 -7.24 -3.67 -3.16
N PRO A 475 -8.27 -4.36 -3.69
CA PRO A 475 -9.26 -3.75 -4.56
C PRO A 475 -10.32 -2.99 -3.74
N VAL A 476 -9.88 -2.14 -2.81
CA VAL A 476 -10.73 -1.22 -2.04
C VAL A 476 -10.53 0.19 -2.58
N ARG A 477 -11.45 1.10 -2.21
CA ARG A 477 -11.28 2.53 -2.52
C ARG A 477 -9.94 3.04 -2.03
N SER A 478 -9.29 3.88 -2.83
CA SER A 478 -7.91 4.32 -2.61
C SER A 478 -7.71 5.05 -1.28
N ILE A 479 -8.74 5.71 -0.73
CA ILE A 479 -8.70 6.35 0.59
C ILE A 479 -8.45 5.36 1.75
N PHE A 480 -8.82 4.09 1.58
CA PHE A 480 -8.62 3.05 2.60
C PHE A 480 -7.32 2.26 2.42
N LEU A 481 -6.49 2.61 1.44
CA LEU A 481 -5.15 2.04 1.32
C LEU A 481 -4.22 2.61 2.39
N ARG A 482 -3.24 1.81 2.76
CA ARG A 482 -2.14 2.25 3.62
C ARG A 482 -1.28 3.26 2.87
N THR A 483 -1.19 4.46 3.42
CA THR A 483 -0.37 5.56 2.89
C THR A 483 0.98 5.56 3.59
N MET A 484 1.98 4.94 2.98
CA MET A 484 3.37 4.98 3.47
C MET A 484 4.13 6.13 2.82
N ARG A 485 5.03 6.79 3.56
CA ARG A 485 5.80 7.93 3.04
C ARG A 485 6.95 7.48 2.14
N ASN A 486 7.63 6.39 2.49
CA ASN A 486 8.77 5.88 1.72
C ASN A 486 8.39 4.79 0.71
N THR A 487 7.24 4.14 0.85
CA THR A 487 6.79 3.04 -0.03
C THR A 487 5.44 3.35 -0.66
N ARG A 488 5.46 3.98 -1.84
CA ARG A 488 4.25 4.47 -2.50
C ARG A 488 3.60 3.39 -3.37
N ASN A 489 2.28 3.51 -3.57
CA ASN A 489 1.58 2.68 -4.55
C ASN A 489 2.00 3.11 -5.97
N PRO A 490 2.50 2.21 -6.83
CA PRO A 490 3.03 2.58 -8.15
C PRO A 490 2.01 3.25 -9.09
N VAL A 491 0.75 2.82 -9.04
CA VAL A 491 -0.32 3.42 -9.88
C VAL A 491 -0.66 4.81 -9.38
N LEU A 492 -0.82 4.99 -8.06
CA LEU A 492 -1.11 6.32 -7.52
C LEU A 492 0.04 7.30 -7.75
N ASP A 493 1.29 6.83 -7.60
CA ASP A 493 2.50 7.62 -7.83
C ASP A 493 2.62 8.06 -9.29
N ALA A 494 2.40 7.15 -10.24
CA ALA A 494 2.43 7.47 -11.67
C ALA A 494 1.41 8.54 -12.07
N PHE A 495 0.27 8.63 -11.38
CA PHE A 495 -0.82 9.57 -11.68
C PHE A 495 -0.84 10.80 -10.74
N ASP A 496 0.34 11.21 -10.25
CA ASP A 496 0.57 12.45 -9.51
C ASP A 496 -0.12 12.51 -8.13
N ALA A 497 -0.29 11.38 -7.45
CA ALA A 497 -0.68 11.42 -6.04
C ALA A 497 0.34 12.27 -5.23
N PRO A 498 -0.10 13.03 -4.22
CA PRO A 498 0.81 13.88 -3.45
C PRO A 498 1.77 13.04 -2.59
N PHE A 499 2.99 13.52 -2.36
CA PHE A 499 4.01 12.81 -1.57
C PHE A 499 3.67 12.69 -0.08
N TRP A 500 2.67 13.45 0.38
CA TRP A 500 2.25 13.57 1.78
C TRP A 500 3.35 14.04 2.74
N ILE A 501 4.55 14.40 2.28
CA ILE A 501 5.65 14.97 3.09
C ILE A 501 5.35 16.40 3.50
N THR A 502 4.90 17.21 2.54
CA THR A 502 4.50 18.60 2.73
C THR A 502 3.00 18.75 2.53
N SER A 503 2.41 19.82 3.07
CA SER A 503 1.01 20.16 2.82
C SER A 503 0.80 20.35 1.31
N SER A 504 -0.27 19.78 0.77
CA SER A 504 -0.61 19.87 -0.65
C SER A 504 -2.01 20.45 -0.83
N ALA A 505 -2.07 21.76 -1.10
CA ALA A 505 -3.32 22.47 -1.37
C ALA A 505 -3.79 22.36 -2.83
N SER A 506 -2.89 21.96 -3.72
CA SER A 506 -3.16 21.73 -5.14
C SER A 506 -2.37 20.54 -5.62
N ARG A 507 -2.96 19.77 -6.53
CA ARG A 507 -2.30 18.64 -7.19
C ARG A 507 -1.81 19.08 -8.57
N HIS A 508 -0.60 18.64 -8.92
CA HIS A 508 -0.15 18.76 -10.29
C HIS A 508 -0.83 17.69 -11.13
N SER A 509 -1.14 18.03 -12.39
CA SER A 509 -1.57 17.05 -13.36
C SER A 509 -0.54 17.02 -14.47
N THR A 510 0.25 15.95 -14.51
CA THR A 510 1.25 15.75 -15.57
C THR A 510 0.76 14.72 -16.57
N THR A 511 1.25 14.83 -17.80
CA THR A 511 1.11 13.80 -18.83
C THR A 511 2.51 13.34 -19.19
N THR A 512 2.84 12.09 -18.82
CA THR A 512 4.19 11.57 -18.99
C THR A 512 4.21 10.26 -19.78
N PRO A 513 5.30 9.96 -20.51
CA PRO A 513 5.45 8.66 -21.17
C PRO A 513 5.36 7.47 -20.20
N VAL A 514 5.75 7.65 -18.94
CA VAL A 514 5.69 6.60 -17.91
C VAL A 514 4.24 6.21 -17.61
N GLN A 515 3.32 7.18 -17.54
CA GLN A 515 1.89 6.90 -17.38
C GLN A 515 1.38 6.06 -18.57
N SER A 516 1.69 6.47 -19.80
CA SER A 516 1.28 5.73 -21.00
C SER A 516 1.86 4.30 -21.01
N LEU A 517 3.16 4.13 -20.71
CA LEU A 517 3.79 2.81 -20.66
C LEU A 517 3.21 1.91 -19.57
N LEU A 518 2.83 2.47 -18.42
CA LEU A 518 2.12 1.75 -17.37
C LEU A 518 0.76 1.26 -17.88
N LEU A 519 -0.02 2.12 -18.54
CA LEU A 519 -1.34 1.73 -19.04
C LEU A 519 -1.26 0.69 -20.18
N PHE A 520 -0.30 0.83 -21.09
CA PHE A 520 -0.13 -0.09 -22.21
C PHE A 520 0.37 -1.47 -21.79
N ASN A 521 1.37 -1.53 -20.90
CA ASN A 521 2.14 -2.77 -20.72
C ASN A 521 2.08 -3.36 -19.30
N SER A 522 1.50 -2.66 -18.32
CA SER A 522 1.48 -3.19 -16.96
C SER A 522 0.51 -4.37 -16.83
N GLN A 523 0.93 -5.36 -16.06
CA GLN A 523 0.05 -6.47 -15.65
C GLN A 523 -1.19 -5.97 -14.91
N TRP A 524 -1.06 -4.87 -14.16
CA TRP A 524 -2.18 -4.24 -13.47
C TRP A 524 -3.27 -3.80 -14.46
N ALA A 525 -2.92 -3.06 -15.51
CA ALA A 525 -3.87 -2.57 -16.52
C ALA A 525 -4.49 -3.71 -17.33
N LEU A 526 -3.68 -4.69 -17.76
CA LEU A 526 -4.15 -5.87 -18.51
C LEU A 526 -5.14 -6.70 -17.68
N GLN A 527 -4.91 -6.83 -16.37
CA GLN A 527 -5.87 -7.51 -15.48
C GLN A 527 -7.19 -6.75 -15.38
N ARG A 528 -7.19 -5.41 -15.40
CA ARG A 528 -8.45 -4.62 -15.39
C ARG A 528 -9.25 -4.82 -16.67
N ALA A 529 -8.56 -4.82 -17.82
CA ALA A 529 -9.17 -5.10 -19.11
C ALA A 529 -9.81 -6.49 -19.14
N LYS A 530 -9.10 -7.49 -18.61
CA LYS A 530 -9.62 -8.85 -18.46
C LYS A 530 -10.84 -8.92 -17.54
N GLY A 531 -10.79 -8.28 -16.37
CA GLY A 531 -11.94 -8.23 -15.45
C GLY A 531 -13.17 -7.57 -16.09
N LEU A 532 -12.97 -6.50 -16.86
CA LEU A 532 -14.05 -5.82 -17.59
C LEU A 532 -14.68 -6.73 -18.66
N ALA A 533 -13.86 -7.43 -19.45
CA ALA A 533 -14.33 -8.39 -20.45
C ALA A 533 -15.13 -9.55 -19.81
N GLU A 534 -14.64 -10.10 -18.69
CA GLU A 534 -15.35 -11.14 -17.92
C GLU A 534 -16.68 -10.62 -17.36
N ARG A 535 -16.71 -9.38 -16.87
CA ARG A 535 -17.91 -8.74 -16.31
C ARG A 535 -18.99 -8.55 -17.36
N VAL A 536 -18.67 -7.96 -18.52
CA VAL A 536 -19.67 -7.69 -19.56
C VAL A 536 -20.21 -9.00 -20.13
N THR A 537 -19.34 -10.01 -20.32
CA THR A 537 -19.75 -11.33 -20.80
C THR A 537 -20.69 -12.03 -19.80
N LYS A 538 -20.40 -11.94 -18.50
CA LYS A 538 -21.25 -12.52 -17.45
C LYS A 538 -22.63 -11.85 -17.38
N ALA A 539 -22.71 -10.54 -17.62
CA ALA A 539 -23.96 -9.79 -17.59
C ALA A 539 -24.94 -10.21 -18.71
N GLN A 540 -24.43 -10.74 -19.83
CA GLN A 540 -25.25 -11.19 -20.97
C GLN A 540 -25.94 -12.55 -20.74
N GLY A 541 -25.51 -13.34 -19.75
CA GLY A 541 -26.06 -14.67 -19.44
C GLY A 541 -25.73 -15.73 -20.50
N ALA A 542 -26.27 -16.95 -20.35
CA ALA A 542 -26.07 -18.06 -21.30
C ALA A 542 -26.95 -17.94 -22.56
N LYS A 543 -27.05 -16.74 -23.16
CA LYS A 543 -27.82 -16.52 -24.38
C LYS A 543 -27.09 -17.12 -25.59
N PRO A 544 -27.80 -17.80 -26.51
CA PRO A 544 -27.18 -18.59 -27.58
C PRO A 544 -26.55 -17.79 -28.74
N ALA A 545 -26.74 -16.46 -28.78
CA ALA A 545 -25.98 -15.57 -29.65
C ALA A 545 -25.68 -14.27 -28.87
N VAL A 546 -24.40 -13.94 -28.75
CA VAL A 546 -23.95 -12.66 -28.19
C VAL A 546 -24.10 -11.61 -29.29
N ASP A 547 -24.80 -10.52 -29.03
CA ASP A 547 -24.87 -9.38 -29.96
C ASP A 547 -23.70 -8.43 -29.66
N ASP A 548 -22.70 -8.44 -30.53
CA ASP A 548 -21.49 -7.61 -30.40
C ASP A 548 -21.84 -6.12 -30.28
N ARG A 549 -22.91 -5.64 -30.95
CA ARG A 549 -23.35 -4.24 -30.82
C ARG A 549 -23.83 -3.91 -29.42
N GLN A 550 -24.54 -4.85 -28.78
CA GLN A 550 -25.00 -4.67 -27.41
C GLN A 550 -23.83 -4.71 -26.42
N ILE A 551 -22.83 -5.58 -26.63
CA ILE A 551 -21.60 -5.59 -25.82
C ILE A 551 -20.85 -4.27 -25.93
N ILE A 552 -20.66 -3.76 -27.16
CA ILE A 552 -20.00 -2.48 -27.40
C ILE A 552 -20.76 -1.36 -26.68
N THR A 553 -22.09 -1.33 -26.81
CA THR A 553 -22.94 -0.35 -26.12
C THR A 553 -22.78 -0.44 -24.60
N ASP A 554 -22.79 -1.64 -24.03
CA ASP A 554 -22.63 -1.85 -22.60
C ASP A 554 -21.23 -1.42 -22.10
N LEU A 555 -20.18 -1.71 -22.86
CA LEU A 555 -18.82 -1.31 -22.55
C LEU A 555 -18.66 0.21 -22.57
N TYR A 556 -19.22 0.91 -23.56
CA TYR A 556 -19.23 2.38 -23.62
C TYR A 556 -19.99 2.97 -22.42
N ARG A 557 -21.15 2.40 -22.05
CA ARG A 557 -21.89 2.84 -20.85
C ARG A 557 -21.10 2.61 -19.57
N MET A 558 -20.44 1.47 -19.44
CA MET A 558 -19.67 1.11 -18.25
C MET A 558 -18.41 1.97 -18.08
N THR A 559 -17.74 2.32 -19.18
CA THR A 559 -16.44 3.02 -19.16
C THR A 559 -16.57 4.52 -19.37
N LEU A 560 -17.39 4.95 -20.33
CA LEU A 560 -17.51 6.34 -20.79
C LEU A 560 -18.84 7.00 -20.37
N SER A 561 -19.75 6.25 -19.73
CA SER A 561 -21.05 6.76 -19.22
C SER A 561 -21.98 7.36 -20.29
N ARG A 562 -21.81 6.98 -21.56
CA ARG A 562 -22.68 7.36 -22.68
C ARG A 562 -22.90 6.21 -23.65
N ASP A 563 -23.81 6.40 -24.60
CA ASP A 563 -23.98 5.48 -25.73
C ASP A 563 -22.89 5.76 -26.78
N PRO A 564 -22.41 4.72 -27.49
CA PRO A 564 -21.50 4.90 -28.62
C PRO A 564 -22.24 5.55 -29.80
N GLU A 565 -21.54 6.39 -30.54
CA GLU A 565 -22.01 6.90 -31.83
C GLU A 565 -21.99 5.80 -32.89
N SER A 566 -22.76 5.94 -33.97
CA SER A 566 -22.80 4.93 -35.04
C SER A 566 -21.42 4.64 -35.63
N ILE A 567 -20.57 5.66 -35.80
CA ILE A 567 -19.21 5.49 -36.30
C ILE A 567 -18.31 4.70 -35.32
N GLU A 568 -18.50 4.89 -34.02
CA GLU A 568 -17.76 4.19 -32.98
C GLU A 568 -18.17 2.72 -32.90
N VAL A 569 -19.46 2.41 -33.10
CA VAL A 569 -19.94 1.03 -33.19
C VAL A 569 -19.34 0.32 -34.39
N GLU A 570 -19.36 0.93 -35.58
CA GLU A 570 -18.77 0.30 -36.78
C GLU A 570 -17.25 0.10 -36.63
N ALA A 571 -16.53 1.10 -36.11
CA ALA A 571 -15.08 0.99 -35.87
C ALA A 571 -14.75 -0.11 -34.84
N ALA A 572 -15.56 -0.24 -33.78
CA ALA A 572 -15.40 -1.30 -32.79
C ALA A 572 -15.65 -2.69 -33.41
N LEU A 573 -16.71 -2.86 -34.21
CA LEU A 573 -16.99 -4.12 -34.90
C LEU A 573 -15.87 -4.51 -35.87
N GLU A 574 -15.35 -3.54 -36.63
CA GLU A 574 -14.20 -3.75 -37.52
C GLU A 574 -12.96 -4.19 -36.73
N PHE A 575 -12.67 -3.51 -35.61
CA PHE A 575 -11.56 -3.89 -34.73
C PHE A 575 -11.71 -5.32 -34.19
N LEU A 576 -12.88 -5.67 -33.65
CA LEU A 576 -13.13 -7.01 -33.12
C LEU A 576 -12.94 -8.08 -34.21
N GLY A 577 -13.42 -7.83 -35.43
CA GLY A 577 -13.24 -8.74 -36.57
C GLY A 577 -11.78 -8.90 -36.99
N ASN A 578 -11.03 -7.79 -37.11
CA ASN A 578 -9.62 -7.80 -37.47
C ASN A 578 -8.76 -8.49 -36.42
N GLN A 579 -8.99 -8.17 -35.13
CA GLN A 579 -8.24 -8.76 -34.03
C GLN A 579 -8.52 -10.26 -33.89
N ALA A 580 -9.78 -10.69 -34.10
CA ALA A 580 -10.12 -12.11 -34.17
C ALA A 580 -9.33 -12.81 -35.29
N HIS A 581 -9.18 -12.17 -36.46
CA HIS A 581 -8.37 -12.72 -37.54
C HIS A 581 -6.89 -12.81 -37.15
N THR A 582 -6.31 -11.78 -36.55
CA THR A 582 -4.91 -11.77 -36.10
C THR A 582 -4.64 -12.81 -35.03
N ILE A 583 -5.51 -12.95 -34.02
CA ILE A 583 -5.38 -13.97 -32.98
C ILE A 583 -5.50 -15.36 -33.58
N ASN A 584 -6.47 -15.60 -34.47
CA ASN A 584 -6.60 -16.88 -35.17
C ASN A 584 -5.36 -17.20 -36.04
N LEU A 585 -4.77 -16.20 -36.70
CA LEU A 585 -3.51 -16.34 -37.45
C LEU A 585 -2.32 -16.61 -36.52
N ALA A 586 -2.26 -15.95 -35.36
CA ALA A 586 -1.24 -16.17 -34.35
C ALA A 586 -1.38 -17.55 -33.70
N GLU A 587 -2.61 -17.99 -33.39
CA GLU A 587 -2.93 -19.33 -32.90
C GLU A 587 -2.56 -20.39 -33.96
N ALA A 588 -2.92 -20.17 -35.23
CA ALA A 588 -2.53 -21.04 -36.34
C ALA A 588 -1.01 -21.07 -36.55
N SER A 589 -0.32 -19.94 -36.41
CA SER A 589 1.15 -19.85 -36.45
C SER A 589 1.82 -20.42 -35.18
N SER A 590 1.12 -20.51 -34.05
CA SER A 590 1.59 -21.08 -32.79
C SER A 590 1.37 -22.59 -32.72
N ALA A 591 0.35 -23.10 -33.43
CA ALA A 591 0.11 -24.53 -33.64
C ALA A 591 1.24 -25.18 -34.46
N GLU A 592 1.94 -24.40 -35.28
CA GLU A 592 3.26 -24.73 -35.83
C GLU A 592 4.38 -24.30 -34.85
N ALA A 593 4.54 -25.07 -33.77
CA ALA A 593 5.61 -25.04 -32.76
C ALA A 593 6.69 -23.95 -32.90
N ARG A 594 6.66 -22.93 -32.02
CA ARG A 594 7.82 -22.06 -31.77
C ARG A 594 8.21 -22.08 -30.29
N PHE A 595 9.43 -22.53 -30.05
CA PHE A 595 10.14 -22.31 -28.78
C PHE A 595 10.17 -20.81 -28.47
N LEU A 596 9.43 -20.41 -27.42
CA LEU A 596 9.45 -19.05 -26.88
C LEU A 596 10.60 -18.93 -25.88
N HIS A 597 11.40 -17.88 -26.03
CA HIS A 597 12.51 -17.58 -25.14
C HIS A 597 12.48 -16.15 -24.62
N ASP A 598 13.11 -15.94 -23.48
CA ASP A 598 13.29 -14.64 -22.83
C ASP A 598 14.61 -14.66 -22.04
N LYS A 599 15.07 -13.51 -21.54
CA LYS A 599 16.33 -13.41 -20.78
C LYS A 599 16.06 -13.49 -19.28
N ILE A 600 16.75 -14.38 -18.56
CA ILE A 600 16.79 -14.32 -17.09
C ILE A 600 17.69 -13.13 -16.69
N PRO A 601 17.22 -12.19 -15.84
CA PRO A 601 18.05 -11.09 -15.39
C PRO A 601 19.36 -11.57 -14.73
N PHE A 602 20.45 -10.83 -14.94
CA PHE A 602 21.80 -11.12 -14.44
C PHE A 602 22.47 -12.39 -15.02
N ARG A 603 21.89 -12.98 -16.06
CA ARG A 603 22.49 -14.09 -16.82
C ARG A 603 22.55 -13.75 -18.30
N ASP A 604 23.54 -14.29 -19.00
CA ASP A 604 23.55 -14.32 -20.46
C ASP A 604 23.02 -15.66 -20.96
N GLY A 605 22.37 -15.65 -22.13
CA GLY A 605 21.72 -16.82 -22.72
C GLY A 605 20.21 -16.64 -22.91
N HIS A 606 19.56 -17.70 -23.40
CA HIS A 606 18.13 -17.73 -23.69
C HIS A 606 17.41 -18.74 -22.81
N ALA A 607 16.52 -18.26 -21.93
CA ALA A 607 15.69 -19.11 -21.10
C ALA A 607 14.41 -19.49 -21.82
N ALA A 608 13.94 -20.71 -21.62
CA ALA A 608 12.64 -21.14 -22.10
C ALA A 608 11.52 -20.43 -21.34
N VAL A 609 10.58 -19.81 -22.06
CA VAL A 609 9.33 -19.30 -21.48
C VAL A 609 8.39 -20.49 -21.29
N VAL A 610 8.10 -20.83 -20.04
CA VAL A 610 7.16 -21.90 -19.70
C VAL A 610 5.93 -21.28 -19.07
N SER A 611 4.80 -21.29 -19.79
CA SER A 611 3.53 -20.78 -19.27
C SER A 611 2.69 -21.90 -18.65
N SER A 612 1.85 -21.55 -17.68
CA SER A 612 0.86 -22.48 -17.13
C SER A 612 -0.17 -22.99 -18.15
N LYS A 613 -0.25 -22.40 -19.35
CA LYS A 613 -1.12 -22.89 -20.45
C LYS A 613 -0.40 -23.85 -21.40
N GLN A 614 0.93 -23.86 -21.43
CA GLN A 614 1.73 -24.71 -22.32
C GLN A 614 1.89 -26.12 -21.76
N LEU A 615 1.99 -27.12 -22.65
CA LEU A 615 2.36 -28.47 -22.26
C LEU A 615 3.85 -28.49 -21.84
N PRO A 616 4.23 -29.30 -20.84
CA PRO A 616 5.62 -29.40 -20.43
C PRO A 616 6.47 -30.03 -21.55
N PHE A 617 7.73 -29.60 -21.69
CA PHE A 617 8.65 -30.21 -22.64
C PHE A 617 8.94 -31.66 -22.22
N ILE A 618 9.02 -32.55 -23.20
CA ILE A 618 9.21 -33.98 -22.99
C ILE A 618 10.62 -34.40 -23.41
N GLY A 619 11.40 -34.95 -22.47
CA GLY A 619 12.69 -35.57 -22.73
C GLY A 619 12.59 -37.08 -22.92
N PRO A 620 13.70 -37.76 -23.23
CA PRO A 620 13.75 -39.20 -23.31
C PRO A 620 13.60 -39.85 -21.93
N VAL A 621 13.36 -41.16 -21.92
CA VAL A 621 13.43 -41.96 -20.69
C VAL A 621 14.89 -42.12 -20.30
N ILE A 622 15.30 -41.46 -19.22
CA ILE A 622 16.66 -41.54 -18.70
C ILE A 622 16.73 -42.70 -17.71
N LYS A 623 17.26 -43.84 -18.16
CA LYS A 623 17.55 -44.98 -17.27
C LYS A 623 18.80 -44.68 -16.45
N SER A 624 18.61 -44.32 -15.18
CA SER A 624 19.71 -44.33 -14.21
C SER A 624 19.95 -45.76 -13.71
N PRO A 625 21.19 -46.15 -13.36
CA PRO A 625 21.43 -47.42 -12.65
C PRO A 625 20.52 -47.50 -11.41
N GLU A 626 19.85 -48.63 -11.20
CA GLU A 626 19.06 -48.84 -9.98
C GLU A 626 19.95 -48.57 -8.75
N ALA A 627 19.48 -47.72 -7.83
CA ALA A 627 20.20 -47.27 -6.63
C ALA A 627 21.37 -46.27 -6.83
N SER A 628 21.31 -45.38 -7.83
CA SER A 628 22.24 -44.25 -8.01
C SER A 628 21.77 -42.95 -7.34
N ASP A 629 22.74 -42.19 -6.81
CA ASP A 629 22.57 -40.81 -6.36
C ASP A 629 22.41 -39.91 -7.59
N PHE A 630 21.77 -38.74 -7.45
CA PHE A 630 21.65 -37.83 -8.59
C PHE A 630 21.49 -36.37 -8.17
N THR A 631 21.76 -35.44 -9.08
CA THR A 631 21.50 -34.01 -8.91
C THR A 631 20.67 -33.50 -10.07
N ILE A 632 19.66 -32.69 -9.77
CA ILE A 632 18.93 -31.88 -10.75
C ILE A 632 19.11 -30.40 -10.39
N GLU A 633 19.45 -29.58 -11.38
CA GLU A 633 19.72 -28.16 -11.19
C GLU A 633 19.24 -27.33 -12.38
N SER A 634 18.90 -26.06 -12.13
CA SER A 634 18.39 -25.13 -13.14
C SER A 634 18.43 -23.69 -12.64
N PHE A 635 18.50 -22.74 -13.57
CA PHE A 635 18.17 -21.34 -13.31
C PHE A 635 16.72 -21.07 -13.68
N PHE A 636 16.04 -20.24 -12.90
CA PHE A 636 14.62 -19.95 -13.16
C PHE A 636 14.18 -18.60 -12.62
N VAL A 637 13.07 -18.11 -13.18
CA VAL A 637 12.25 -17.03 -12.62
C VAL A 637 10.84 -17.58 -12.49
N VAL A 638 10.26 -17.60 -11.30
CA VAL A 638 8.86 -18.02 -11.11
C VAL A 638 7.95 -16.79 -11.11
N ARG A 639 7.01 -16.70 -12.05
CA ARG A 639 6.08 -15.56 -12.19
C ARG A 639 4.83 -15.72 -11.33
N SER A 640 4.39 -16.96 -11.12
CA SER A 640 3.26 -17.26 -10.24
C SER A 640 3.37 -18.61 -9.55
N ILE A 641 2.66 -18.74 -8.44
CA ILE A 641 2.52 -19.97 -7.66
C ILE A 641 1.03 -20.28 -7.47
N TYR A 642 0.70 -21.53 -7.19
CA TYR A 642 -0.68 -21.89 -6.88
C TYR A 642 -1.12 -21.32 -5.53
N GLU A 643 -2.39 -20.93 -5.43
CA GLU A 643 -3.03 -20.58 -4.15
C GLU A 643 -3.22 -21.82 -3.26
N THR A 644 -3.32 -23.00 -3.86
CA THR A 644 -3.35 -24.29 -3.16
C THR A 644 -1.94 -24.76 -2.78
N GLY A 645 -1.82 -25.93 -2.15
CA GLY A 645 -0.52 -26.58 -1.90
C GLY A 645 0.11 -27.25 -3.13
N ALA A 646 -0.42 -27.06 -4.33
CA ALA A 646 0.14 -27.62 -5.56
C ALA A 646 1.54 -27.06 -5.86
N VAL A 647 2.34 -27.82 -6.59
CA VAL A 647 3.75 -27.51 -6.87
C VAL A 647 3.92 -26.97 -8.28
N ARG A 648 4.63 -25.85 -8.45
CA ARG A 648 5.15 -25.39 -9.74
C ARG A 648 6.39 -26.23 -10.07
N THR A 649 6.28 -27.19 -10.97
CA THR A 649 7.35 -28.15 -11.27
C THR A 649 8.39 -27.59 -12.22
N ILE A 650 9.65 -27.55 -11.81
CA ILE A 650 10.78 -27.21 -12.69
C ILE A 650 11.10 -28.43 -13.57
N ALA A 651 11.33 -29.59 -12.95
CA ALA A 651 11.59 -30.84 -13.65
C ALA A 651 11.03 -32.04 -12.87
N ALA A 652 10.59 -33.09 -13.58
CA ALA A 652 10.07 -34.31 -12.98
C ALA A 652 10.22 -35.54 -13.87
N CYS A 653 10.44 -36.71 -13.26
CA CYS A 653 10.23 -38.02 -13.89
C CYS A 653 9.07 -38.73 -13.17
N TRP A 654 7.88 -38.13 -13.21
CA TRP A 654 6.72 -38.63 -12.45
C TRP A 654 5.40 -38.03 -12.95
N ASN A 655 4.29 -38.74 -12.72
CA ASN A 655 2.93 -38.26 -12.98
C ASN A 655 2.19 -37.77 -11.73
N GLY A 656 2.76 -37.93 -10.54
CA GLY A 656 2.10 -37.64 -9.27
C GLY A 656 1.35 -38.83 -8.65
N ASN A 657 1.41 -40.03 -9.25
CA ASN A 657 0.80 -41.23 -8.67
C ASN A 657 1.70 -41.80 -7.56
N MET A 658 1.21 -41.80 -6.32
CA MET A 658 1.95 -42.29 -5.15
C MET A 658 2.24 -43.80 -5.17
N ALA A 659 1.53 -44.57 -6.01
CA ALA A 659 1.79 -45.99 -6.19
C ALA A 659 2.96 -46.27 -7.16
N GLU A 660 3.39 -45.26 -7.91
CA GLU A 660 4.45 -45.37 -8.90
C GLU A 660 5.70 -44.65 -8.41
N ALA A 661 6.85 -45.29 -8.63
CA ALA A 661 8.14 -44.66 -8.45
C ALA A 661 8.24 -43.34 -9.26
N GLY A 662 9.05 -42.41 -8.79
CA GLY A 662 9.35 -41.18 -9.52
C GLY A 662 9.79 -40.04 -8.62
N TRP A 663 10.15 -38.92 -9.23
CA TRP A 663 10.51 -37.70 -8.52
C TRP A 663 10.01 -36.44 -9.20
N ASN A 664 9.90 -35.37 -8.42
CA ASN A 664 9.47 -34.04 -8.85
C ASN A 664 10.18 -32.95 -8.05
N PHE A 665 10.89 -32.07 -8.75
CA PHE A 665 11.55 -30.89 -8.21
C PHE A 665 10.78 -29.62 -8.59
N GLY A 666 10.49 -28.74 -7.63
CA GLY A 666 9.74 -27.52 -7.91
C GLY A 666 9.53 -26.62 -6.69
N ILE A 667 8.56 -25.71 -6.78
CA ILE A 667 8.22 -24.73 -5.74
C ILE A 667 6.80 -24.97 -5.22
N THR A 668 6.62 -24.97 -3.90
CA THR A 668 5.31 -25.13 -3.27
C THR A 668 4.42 -23.89 -3.39
N GLY A 669 3.12 -24.09 -3.58
CA GLY A 669 2.13 -23.01 -3.55
C GLY A 669 1.87 -22.44 -2.15
N LYS A 670 1.10 -21.34 -2.10
CA LYS A 670 0.78 -20.59 -0.86
C LYS A 670 0.01 -21.44 0.15
N GLY A 671 -0.85 -22.35 -0.33
CA GLY A 671 -1.67 -23.22 0.51
C GLY A 671 -0.95 -24.48 1.01
N SER A 672 0.37 -24.59 0.84
CA SER A 672 1.15 -25.72 1.35
C SER A 672 1.10 -25.74 2.88
N ARG A 673 0.50 -26.80 3.44
CA ARG A 673 0.35 -26.98 4.91
C ARG A 673 1.67 -27.15 5.65
N ARG A 674 2.74 -27.52 4.95
CA ARG A 674 4.07 -27.74 5.55
C ARG A 674 4.92 -26.48 5.44
N LYS A 675 5.28 -26.12 4.20
CA LYS A 675 6.16 -24.99 3.89
C LYS A 675 5.67 -24.34 2.59
N PRO A 676 5.04 -23.15 2.66
CA PRO A 676 4.60 -22.41 1.48
C PRO A 676 5.76 -21.67 0.83
N GLN A 677 5.77 -21.62 -0.51
CA GLN A 677 6.76 -20.88 -1.30
C GLN A 677 8.21 -21.28 -1.05
N THR A 678 8.49 -22.58 -0.95
CA THR A 678 9.86 -23.09 -0.80
C THR A 678 10.16 -24.12 -1.88
N LEU A 679 11.45 -24.41 -2.11
CA LEU A 679 11.83 -25.55 -2.93
C LEU A 679 11.33 -26.85 -2.28
N VAL A 680 10.91 -27.78 -3.12
CA VAL A 680 10.47 -29.12 -2.72
C VAL A 680 11.02 -30.17 -3.66
N MET A 681 11.49 -31.28 -3.08
CA MET A 681 11.80 -32.53 -3.76
C MET A 681 10.80 -33.57 -3.28
N GLN A 682 9.90 -34.00 -4.18
CA GLN A 682 8.97 -35.10 -3.92
C GLN A 682 9.50 -36.36 -4.60
N MET A 683 9.60 -37.45 -3.86
CA MET A 683 10.13 -38.73 -4.36
C MET A 683 9.27 -39.89 -3.88
N VAL A 684 9.08 -40.88 -4.75
CA VAL A 684 8.50 -42.17 -4.42
C VAL A 684 9.51 -43.24 -4.83
N GLY A 685 9.90 -44.08 -3.88
CA GLY A 685 10.94 -45.10 -4.10
C GLY A 685 10.84 -46.26 -3.12
N LYS A 686 11.91 -47.06 -3.05
CA LYS A 686 12.00 -48.24 -2.17
C LYS A 686 12.73 -47.93 -0.88
N THR A 687 12.23 -48.46 0.24
CA THR A 687 12.92 -48.50 1.54
C THR A 687 13.72 -49.79 1.69
N ALA A 688 14.58 -49.88 2.71
CA ALA A 688 15.45 -51.04 2.94
C ALA A 688 14.68 -52.37 3.12
N ASP A 689 13.41 -52.33 3.53
CA ASP A 689 12.52 -53.47 3.64
C ASP A 689 11.78 -53.83 2.33
N GLY A 690 12.14 -53.19 1.21
CA GLY A 690 11.57 -53.44 -0.13
C GLY A 690 10.18 -52.82 -0.36
N LYS A 691 9.61 -52.13 0.64
CA LYS A 691 8.34 -51.42 0.51
C LYS A 691 8.49 -50.13 -0.26
N THR A 692 7.40 -49.67 -0.87
CA THR A 692 7.34 -48.36 -1.52
C THR A 692 7.02 -47.30 -0.47
N ALA A 693 7.79 -46.21 -0.45
CA ALA A 693 7.57 -45.08 0.44
C ALA A 693 7.70 -43.74 -0.29
N GLU A 694 6.99 -42.74 0.21
CA GLU A 694 7.04 -41.35 -0.26
C GLU A 694 7.97 -40.52 0.65
N ALA A 695 8.73 -39.61 0.04
CA ALA A 695 9.49 -38.57 0.70
C ALA A 695 9.20 -37.21 0.05
N ALA A 696 8.49 -36.34 0.76
CA ALA A 696 8.31 -34.93 0.39
C ALA A 696 9.20 -34.06 1.29
N LEU A 697 10.30 -33.55 0.72
CA LEU A 697 11.39 -32.87 1.42
C LEU A 697 11.42 -31.39 0.99
N PHE A 698 11.63 -30.47 1.93
CA PHE A 698 11.51 -29.01 1.69
C PHE A 698 12.78 -28.29 2.15
N SER A 699 13.23 -27.29 1.40
CA SER A 699 14.50 -26.57 1.70
C SER A 699 14.41 -25.54 2.83
N ASP A 700 13.21 -25.13 3.25
CA ASP A 700 12.96 -23.96 4.12
C ASP A 700 13.43 -22.61 3.55
N HIS A 701 14.03 -22.57 2.36
CA HIS A 701 14.38 -21.33 1.67
C HIS A 701 13.17 -20.77 0.93
N HIS A 702 12.78 -19.54 1.27
CA HIS A 702 11.64 -18.86 0.67
C HIS A 702 11.97 -18.33 -0.73
N ILE A 703 11.04 -18.49 -1.68
CA ILE A 703 11.16 -18.04 -3.06
C ILE A 703 10.24 -16.85 -3.30
N GLN A 704 10.82 -15.71 -3.69
CA GLN A 704 10.05 -14.55 -4.13
C GLN A 704 9.66 -14.68 -5.61
N LEU A 705 8.49 -14.14 -5.97
CA LEU A 705 8.03 -14.16 -7.35
C LEU A 705 8.78 -13.09 -8.17
N ASN A 706 8.96 -13.37 -9.46
CA ASN A 706 9.65 -12.50 -10.43
C ASN A 706 11.11 -12.19 -10.09
N GLN A 707 11.72 -12.97 -9.20
CA GLN A 707 13.14 -12.87 -8.85
C GLN A 707 13.93 -14.02 -9.50
N PRO A 708 15.13 -13.75 -10.05
CA PRO A 708 15.96 -14.76 -10.69
C PRO A 708 16.74 -15.58 -9.67
N TYR A 709 16.62 -16.91 -9.76
CA TYR A 709 17.29 -17.85 -8.87
C TYR A 709 18.08 -18.90 -9.65
N TYR A 710 19.16 -19.36 -9.04
CA TYR A 710 19.71 -20.69 -9.28
C TYR A 710 19.23 -21.64 -8.19
N ALA A 711 18.81 -22.87 -8.55
CA ALA A 711 18.61 -23.92 -7.57
C ALA A 711 19.06 -25.31 -8.03
N ALA A 712 19.44 -26.12 -7.05
CA ALA A 712 19.75 -27.53 -7.23
C ALA A 712 19.19 -28.38 -6.08
N ALA A 713 18.93 -29.65 -6.38
CA ALA A 713 18.62 -30.68 -5.40
C ALA A 713 19.51 -31.89 -5.66
N ALA A 714 20.50 -32.10 -4.78
CA ALA A 714 21.39 -33.24 -4.79
C ALA A 714 20.82 -34.34 -3.87
N VAL A 715 20.43 -35.46 -4.46
CA VAL A 715 19.80 -36.61 -3.80
C VAL A 715 20.82 -37.71 -3.58
N MET A 716 21.07 -38.03 -2.31
CA MET A 716 21.91 -39.14 -1.86
C MET A 716 21.04 -40.22 -1.21
N LEU A 717 21.08 -41.44 -1.72
CA LEU A 717 20.24 -42.54 -1.25
C LEU A 717 20.72 -43.14 0.08
N ALA A 718 19.80 -43.72 0.83
CA ALA A 718 20.10 -44.44 2.06
C ALA A 718 20.88 -45.73 1.74
N ARG A 719 22.02 -45.95 2.42
CA ARG A 719 22.88 -47.13 2.24
C ARG A 719 23.51 -47.55 3.57
N ASN A 720 23.79 -48.84 3.73
CA ASN A 720 24.52 -49.39 4.88
C ASN A 720 23.97 -48.95 6.27
N GLY A 721 22.65 -48.81 6.39
CA GLY A 721 22.00 -48.38 7.63
C GLY A 721 22.06 -46.87 7.93
N GLN A 722 22.68 -46.06 7.06
CA GLN A 722 22.66 -44.61 7.14
C GLN A 722 21.48 -44.03 6.34
N PRO A 723 20.78 -43.00 6.85
CA PRO A 723 19.73 -42.32 6.10
C PRO A 723 20.32 -41.63 4.88
N GLY A 724 19.54 -41.61 3.79
CA GLY A 724 19.82 -40.78 2.64
C GLY A 724 19.55 -39.31 2.96
N GLN A 725 19.95 -38.40 2.09
CA GLN A 725 19.67 -36.98 2.25
C GLN A 725 19.44 -36.28 0.91
N VAL A 726 18.59 -35.26 0.92
CA VAL A 726 18.51 -34.29 -0.17
C VAL A 726 19.12 -32.99 0.31
N THR A 727 20.14 -32.52 -0.39
CA THR A 727 20.74 -31.20 -0.18
C THR A 727 20.21 -30.26 -1.24
N PHE A 728 19.45 -29.25 -0.81
CA PHE A 728 19.00 -28.15 -1.63
C PHE A 728 20.06 -27.05 -1.63
N TYR A 729 20.30 -26.48 -2.79
CA TYR A 729 21.12 -25.28 -2.98
C TYR A 729 20.25 -24.20 -3.62
N LEU A 730 20.32 -22.97 -3.13
CA LEU A 730 19.60 -21.83 -3.69
C LEU A 730 20.49 -20.58 -3.67
N LYS A 731 20.61 -19.89 -4.80
CA LYS A 731 21.25 -18.57 -4.88
C LYS A 731 20.31 -17.58 -5.53
N ASP A 732 20.11 -16.46 -4.85
CA ASP A 732 19.48 -15.26 -5.41
C ASP A 732 20.47 -14.56 -6.35
N LEU A 733 20.10 -14.44 -7.63
CA LEU A 733 20.94 -13.80 -8.63
C LEU A 733 20.77 -12.28 -8.65
N ALA A 734 19.75 -11.73 -7.98
CA ALA A 734 19.56 -10.29 -7.85
C ALA A 734 20.35 -9.68 -6.68
N ASN A 735 20.96 -10.52 -5.83
CA ASN A 735 21.72 -10.12 -4.67
C ASN A 735 23.08 -10.86 -4.62
N ASP A 736 24.11 -10.22 -5.17
CA ASP A 736 25.46 -10.80 -5.21
C ASP A 736 26.05 -11.05 -3.81
N ASP A 737 25.67 -10.24 -2.82
CA ASP A 737 26.17 -10.33 -1.44
C ASP A 737 25.59 -11.52 -0.65
N GLU A 738 24.47 -12.11 -1.11
CA GLU A 738 23.85 -13.25 -0.42
C GLU A 738 24.61 -14.55 -0.71
N PRO A 739 25.02 -15.33 0.31
CA PRO A 739 25.73 -16.59 0.05
C PRO A 739 24.81 -17.64 -0.59
N LEU A 740 25.40 -18.68 -1.19
CA LEU A 740 24.67 -19.87 -1.61
C LEU A 740 24.00 -20.51 -0.37
N LEU A 741 22.67 -20.52 -0.33
CA LEU A 741 21.90 -21.11 0.75
C LEU A 741 21.88 -22.63 0.59
N ILE A 742 22.11 -23.35 1.70
CA ILE A 742 22.21 -24.82 1.72
C ILE A 742 21.26 -25.36 2.79
N ALA A 743 20.42 -26.32 2.40
CA ALA A 743 19.53 -27.05 3.31
C ALA A 743 19.56 -28.54 3.04
N THR A 744 19.88 -29.34 4.06
CA THR A 744 19.96 -30.80 3.96
C THR A 744 18.82 -31.45 4.75
N VAL A 745 18.07 -32.34 4.09
CA VAL A 745 16.91 -33.03 4.67
C VAL A 745 17.06 -34.54 4.54
N PRO A 746 17.01 -35.32 5.64
CA PRO A 746 17.19 -36.77 5.58
C PRO A 746 15.96 -37.53 5.05
N HIS A 747 16.17 -38.70 4.44
CA HIS A 747 15.12 -39.63 4.01
C HIS A 747 15.57 -41.10 4.10
N GLN A 748 14.65 -42.05 3.90
CA GLN A 748 14.87 -43.50 4.10
C GLN A 748 14.87 -44.32 2.80
N LEU A 749 14.91 -43.65 1.64
CA LEU A 749 14.80 -44.30 0.33
C LEU A 749 16.18 -44.83 -0.08
N VAL A 750 16.26 -46.12 -0.40
CA VAL A 750 17.48 -46.82 -0.82
C VAL A 750 17.64 -46.92 -2.34
N GLY A 751 16.58 -46.60 -3.11
CA GLY A 751 16.58 -46.70 -4.56
C GLY A 751 15.17 -46.68 -5.16
N GLY A 752 15.05 -47.07 -6.43
CA GLY A 752 13.77 -47.17 -7.13
C GLY A 752 13.08 -45.82 -7.36
N ILE A 753 13.82 -44.70 -7.37
CA ILE A 753 13.28 -43.35 -7.59
C ILE A 753 13.37 -42.95 -9.08
N CYS A 754 14.43 -43.38 -9.76
CA CYS A 754 14.69 -43.10 -11.18
C CYS A 754 14.37 -44.30 -12.11
N GLY A 755 13.70 -45.35 -11.60
CA GLY A 755 13.41 -46.60 -12.31
C GLY A 755 12.17 -46.58 -13.20
N THR A 756 11.61 -45.41 -13.50
CA THR A 756 10.37 -45.30 -14.27
C THR A 756 10.65 -45.40 -15.77
N ASN A 757 9.84 -46.15 -16.52
CA ASN A 757 9.76 -46.05 -17.99
C ASN A 757 9.10 -44.72 -18.45
N ARG A 758 9.13 -43.68 -17.62
CA ARG A 758 8.52 -42.38 -17.88
C ARG A 758 9.57 -41.40 -18.39
N PRO A 759 9.18 -40.51 -19.32
CA PRO A 759 10.07 -39.48 -19.81
C PRO A 759 10.37 -38.43 -18.73
N LEU A 760 11.50 -37.75 -18.85
CA LEU A 760 11.72 -36.50 -18.13
C LEU A 760 10.75 -35.44 -18.65
N MET A 761 10.15 -34.69 -17.74
CA MET A 761 9.29 -33.56 -18.03
C MET A 761 9.93 -32.30 -17.49
N VAL A 762 10.02 -31.25 -18.31
CA VAL A 762 10.45 -29.91 -17.90
C VAL A 762 9.25 -28.98 -17.92
N GLY A 763 9.05 -28.23 -16.83
CA GLY A 763 7.94 -27.30 -16.73
C GLY A 763 6.61 -27.92 -16.27
N GLY A 764 6.63 -29.16 -15.79
CA GLY A 764 5.42 -29.88 -15.36
C GLY A 764 5.66 -31.36 -15.13
N ARG A 765 4.56 -32.11 -14.97
CA ARG A 765 4.55 -33.57 -14.77
C ARG A 765 3.87 -34.27 -15.94
N ASP A 766 4.13 -35.57 -16.07
CA ASP A 766 3.55 -36.34 -17.16
C ASP A 766 2.03 -36.52 -16.95
N ARG A 767 1.23 -36.13 -17.95
CA ARG A 767 -0.24 -36.29 -18.01
C ARG A 767 -1.03 -35.62 -16.87
N THR A 768 -0.58 -34.47 -16.36
CA THR A 768 -1.34 -33.67 -15.39
C THR A 768 -1.22 -32.17 -15.63
N GLU A 769 -2.32 -31.44 -15.44
CA GLU A 769 -2.37 -29.99 -15.53
C GLU A 769 -2.09 -29.30 -14.19
N ALA A 770 -2.16 -30.05 -13.08
CA ALA A 770 -2.12 -29.53 -11.71
C ALA A 770 -0.70 -29.28 -11.16
N ALA A 771 0.32 -29.15 -12.02
CA ALA A 771 1.71 -28.98 -11.62
C ALA A 771 2.57 -28.17 -12.62
N ARG A 772 1.94 -27.39 -13.50
CA ARG A 772 2.65 -26.67 -14.56
C ARG A 772 3.50 -25.54 -13.98
N PHE A 773 4.70 -25.34 -14.50
CA PHE A 773 5.51 -24.17 -14.20
C PHE A 773 4.89 -22.91 -14.81
N ASP A 774 5.26 -21.74 -14.29
CA ASP A 774 4.82 -20.47 -14.83
C ASP A 774 5.93 -19.44 -14.64
N GLY A 775 6.73 -19.22 -15.67
CA GLY A 775 7.92 -18.40 -15.59
C GLY A 775 8.97 -18.73 -16.65
N LEU A 776 10.24 -18.49 -16.30
CA LEU A 776 11.41 -18.78 -17.14
C LEU A 776 12.19 -19.94 -16.54
N VAL A 777 12.67 -20.86 -17.38
CA VAL A 777 13.56 -21.96 -16.97
C VAL A 777 14.73 -22.05 -17.94
N ASP A 778 15.93 -22.18 -17.39
CA ASP A 778 17.18 -22.16 -18.14
C ASP A 778 18.19 -23.17 -17.58
N ASP A 779 19.14 -23.57 -18.44
CA ASP A 779 20.25 -24.48 -18.17
C ASP A 779 19.89 -25.64 -17.21
N ILE A 780 19.00 -26.54 -17.64
CA ILE A 780 18.61 -27.70 -16.84
C ILE A 780 19.65 -28.79 -16.99
N ARG A 781 20.34 -29.12 -15.90
CA ARG A 781 21.36 -30.19 -15.88
C ARG A 781 20.97 -31.30 -14.92
N MET A 782 21.08 -32.54 -15.37
CA MET A 782 20.92 -33.74 -14.55
C MET A 782 22.23 -34.51 -14.50
N SER A 783 22.67 -34.91 -13.31
CA SER A 783 23.93 -35.63 -13.08
C SER A 783 23.71 -36.90 -12.25
N ALA A 784 24.46 -37.97 -12.55
CA ALA A 784 24.37 -39.29 -11.91
C ALA A 784 25.13 -39.39 -10.57
N GLU A 785 25.23 -38.28 -9.84
CA GLU A 785 25.82 -38.20 -8.51
C GLU A 785 25.20 -37.06 -7.70
N ALA A 786 25.31 -37.10 -6.37
CA ALA A 786 24.99 -35.96 -5.51
C ALA A 786 26.18 -34.96 -5.51
N LEU A 787 26.03 -33.83 -6.21
CA LEU A 787 27.10 -32.85 -6.42
C LEU A 787 27.36 -31.99 -5.16
N THR A 788 28.64 -31.62 -4.98
CA THR A 788 29.09 -30.63 -4.00
C THR A 788 29.04 -29.21 -4.59
N PRO A 789 29.01 -28.13 -3.77
CA PRO A 789 28.89 -26.75 -4.24
C PRO A 789 29.86 -26.34 -5.35
N GLU A 790 31.09 -26.86 -5.34
CA GLU A 790 32.15 -26.49 -6.28
C GLU A 790 31.90 -27.05 -7.69
N ARG A 791 31.05 -28.07 -7.79
CA ARG A 791 30.74 -28.79 -9.03
C ARG A 791 29.33 -28.50 -9.56
N LEU A 792 28.58 -27.69 -8.82
CA LEU A 792 27.29 -27.16 -9.24
C LEU A 792 27.44 -26.23 -10.44
N LEU A 793 26.41 -26.19 -11.28
CA LEU A 793 26.32 -25.38 -12.49
C LEU A 793 26.46 -23.89 -12.19
N PHE A 794 26.03 -23.45 -11.00
CA PHE A 794 26.24 -22.10 -10.51
C PHE A 794 27.72 -21.72 -10.36
N THR A 795 28.54 -22.68 -9.94
CA THR A 795 29.98 -22.46 -9.69
C THR A 795 30.83 -22.77 -10.92
N SER A 796 30.40 -23.74 -11.74
CA SER A 796 31.08 -24.14 -12.97
C SER A 796 30.10 -24.66 -14.01
N ASP A 797 30.09 -24.02 -15.18
CA ASP A 797 29.33 -24.43 -16.35
C ASP A 797 29.93 -25.64 -17.10
N THR A 798 31.08 -26.14 -16.64
CA THR A 798 31.79 -27.24 -17.28
C THR A 798 31.02 -28.56 -17.10
N LEU A 799 30.84 -29.29 -18.20
CA LEU A 799 30.24 -30.62 -18.21
C LEU A 799 31.02 -31.56 -17.29
N GLN A 800 30.33 -32.12 -16.30
CA GLN A 800 30.88 -33.12 -15.40
C GLN A 800 30.84 -34.50 -16.10
N PRO A 801 31.79 -35.42 -15.82
CA PRO A 801 31.73 -36.80 -16.33
C PRO A 801 30.45 -37.55 -15.92
N SER A 802 29.81 -37.13 -14.82
CA SER A 802 28.53 -37.65 -14.33
C SER A 802 27.31 -37.01 -14.99
N THR A 803 27.47 -35.99 -15.85
CA THR A 803 26.35 -35.28 -16.48
C THR A 803 25.59 -36.25 -17.37
N MET A 804 24.33 -36.48 -17.03
CA MET A 804 23.43 -37.36 -17.77
C MET A 804 22.75 -36.63 -18.93
N ALA A 805 22.37 -35.38 -18.73
CA ALA A 805 21.73 -34.55 -19.75
C ALA A 805 21.88 -33.08 -19.37
N PHE A 806 21.97 -32.20 -20.37
CA PHE A 806 22.10 -30.77 -20.16
C PHE A 806 21.39 -29.97 -21.27
N TRP A 807 20.33 -29.24 -20.92
CA TRP A 807 19.56 -28.43 -21.86
C TRP A 807 19.72 -26.95 -21.56
N ARG A 808 20.31 -26.22 -22.51
CA ARG A 808 20.67 -24.80 -22.38
C ARG A 808 19.66 -23.85 -23.04
N PHE A 809 18.68 -24.40 -23.77
CA PHE A 809 17.66 -23.62 -24.46
C PHE A 809 18.17 -22.58 -25.50
N GLU A 810 19.44 -22.72 -25.91
CA GLU A 810 20.05 -21.83 -26.90
C GLU A 810 19.55 -22.09 -28.34
N PRO A 811 19.37 -21.05 -29.17
CA PRO A 811 18.91 -21.19 -30.56
C PRO A 811 19.81 -22.06 -31.44
N THR A 812 21.10 -22.17 -31.10
CA THR A 812 22.09 -22.95 -31.85
C THR A 812 22.86 -23.85 -30.88
N PRO A 813 22.93 -25.18 -31.10
CA PRO A 813 22.44 -25.94 -32.27
C PRO A 813 20.91 -26.15 -32.31
N GLY A 814 20.19 -25.76 -31.26
CA GLY A 814 18.74 -25.79 -31.18
C GLY A 814 18.27 -25.82 -29.72
N PRO A 815 17.11 -25.23 -29.40
CA PRO A 815 16.71 -24.97 -28.01
C PRO A 815 16.37 -26.24 -27.21
N PHE A 816 16.14 -27.35 -27.90
CA PHE A 816 15.87 -28.63 -27.25
C PHE A 816 17.05 -29.61 -27.34
N VAL A 817 18.21 -29.16 -27.84
CA VAL A 817 19.38 -30.02 -28.00
C VAL A 817 20.03 -30.28 -26.64
N ASP A 818 20.45 -31.53 -26.42
CA ASP A 818 21.19 -31.94 -25.23
C ASP A 818 22.68 -31.65 -25.46
N ALA A 819 23.22 -30.73 -24.68
CA ALA A 819 24.60 -30.31 -24.72
C ALA A 819 25.55 -31.32 -24.06
N SER A 820 25.04 -32.37 -23.39
CA SER A 820 25.89 -33.37 -22.71
C SER A 820 26.58 -34.36 -23.65
N GLY A 821 26.18 -34.41 -24.92
CA GLY A 821 26.71 -35.36 -25.91
C GLY A 821 26.08 -36.76 -25.86
N HIS A 822 24.99 -36.95 -25.11
CA HIS A 822 24.28 -38.23 -25.00
C HIS A 822 23.04 -38.32 -25.92
N ASP A 823 22.83 -37.35 -26.81
CA ASP A 823 21.69 -37.23 -27.74
C ASP A 823 20.31 -37.31 -27.06
N ARG A 824 20.20 -36.76 -25.85
CA ARG A 824 18.95 -36.78 -25.06
C ARG A 824 18.09 -35.53 -25.28
N HIS A 825 17.77 -35.23 -26.53
CA HIS A 825 17.01 -34.02 -26.88
C HIS A 825 15.63 -33.96 -26.21
N LEU A 826 15.21 -32.75 -25.81
CA LEU A 826 13.82 -32.49 -25.47
C LEU A 826 12.99 -32.42 -26.77
N ALA A 827 11.67 -32.53 -26.62
CA ALA A 827 10.71 -32.25 -27.67
C ALA A 827 9.56 -31.42 -27.11
N ASP A 828 8.96 -30.63 -27.97
CA ASP A 828 7.67 -30.00 -27.69
C ASP A 828 6.55 -31.02 -27.92
N ARG A 829 5.53 -31.06 -27.05
CA ARG A 829 4.37 -31.94 -27.26
C ARG A 829 3.38 -31.20 -28.15
N PRO A 830 3.02 -31.70 -29.36
CA PRO A 830 1.89 -31.12 -30.08
C PRO A 830 0.64 -31.26 -29.21
N ALA A 831 -0.15 -30.18 -29.10
CA ALA A 831 -1.44 -30.24 -28.46
C ALA A 831 -2.26 -31.37 -29.08
N LYS A 832 -2.89 -32.23 -28.26
CA LYS A 832 -3.91 -33.13 -28.77
C LYS A 832 -4.95 -32.25 -29.49
N ALA A 833 -5.23 -32.57 -30.75
CA ALA A 833 -6.42 -32.08 -31.43
C ALA A 833 -7.65 -32.55 -30.63
N GLU A 834 -8.11 -31.72 -29.71
CA GLU A 834 -9.41 -31.90 -29.09
C GLU A 834 -10.46 -31.50 -30.11
N GLY A 835 -11.36 -32.43 -30.40
CA GLY A 835 -12.44 -32.21 -31.34
C GLY A 835 -13.33 -31.04 -30.93
N GLY A 836 -13.66 -30.22 -31.92
CA GLY A 836 -14.73 -29.24 -31.87
C GLY A 836 -14.22 -27.81 -32.03
N SER A 837 -14.47 -27.21 -33.19
CA SER A 837 -14.25 -25.79 -33.53
C SER A 837 -14.94 -24.77 -32.61
N SER A 838 -15.57 -25.20 -31.51
CA SER A 838 -16.34 -24.34 -30.60
C SER A 838 -15.58 -23.86 -29.36
N SER A 839 -14.48 -24.52 -28.95
CA SER A 839 -13.68 -24.10 -27.77
C SER A 839 -12.59 -23.08 -28.11
N SER A 840 -11.90 -23.23 -29.26
CA SER A 840 -10.92 -22.23 -29.74
C SER A 840 -11.60 -20.91 -30.06
N GLN A 841 -12.76 -20.95 -30.72
CA GLN A 841 -13.53 -19.77 -31.09
C GLN A 841 -14.01 -18.98 -29.86
N LYS A 842 -14.41 -19.66 -28.78
CA LYS A 842 -14.76 -19.01 -27.50
C LYS A 842 -13.55 -18.39 -26.79
N THR A 843 -12.38 -19.01 -26.90
CA THR A 843 -11.14 -18.51 -26.30
C THR A 843 -10.64 -17.27 -27.05
N ALA A 844 -10.62 -17.33 -28.38
CA ALA A 844 -10.31 -16.18 -29.25
C ALA A 844 -11.28 -15.01 -29.04
N ILE A 845 -12.60 -15.26 -28.94
CA ILE A 845 -13.60 -14.21 -28.64
C ILE A 845 -13.33 -13.54 -27.28
N CYS A 846 -12.89 -14.30 -26.27
CA CYS A 846 -12.55 -13.73 -24.97
C CYS A 846 -11.30 -12.84 -25.05
N GLU A 847 -10.27 -13.23 -25.80
CA GLU A 847 -9.02 -12.46 -25.93
C GLU A 847 -9.20 -11.18 -26.75
N VAL A 848 -9.95 -11.24 -27.86
CA VAL A 848 -10.33 -10.05 -28.65
C VAL A 848 -11.06 -9.01 -27.80
N LEU A 849 -11.99 -9.46 -26.96
CA LEU A 849 -12.76 -8.58 -26.08
C LEU A 849 -11.89 -7.95 -24.99
N VAL A 850 -10.89 -8.69 -24.48
CA VAL A 850 -9.90 -8.16 -23.53
C VAL A 850 -9.12 -7.01 -24.17
N ASP A 851 -8.66 -7.17 -25.41
CA ASP A 851 -7.92 -6.13 -26.13
C ASP A 851 -8.79 -4.89 -26.38
N PHE A 852 -10.06 -5.08 -26.75
CA PHE A 852 -10.98 -3.96 -26.89
C PHE A 852 -11.25 -3.24 -25.56
N CYS A 853 -11.43 -3.99 -24.46
CA CYS A 853 -11.53 -3.41 -23.12
C CYS A 853 -10.27 -2.64 -22.74
N HIS A 854 -9.09 -3.13 -23.12
CA HIS A 854 -7.81 -2.45 -22.87
C HIS A 854 -7.75 -1.11 -23.62
N ILE A 855 -8.20 -1.06 -24.88
CA ILE A 855 -8.30 0.20 -25.65
C ILE A 855 -9.21 1.21 -24.92
N LEU A 856 -10.40 0.79 -24.50
CA LEU A 856 -11.35 1.69 -23.82
C LEU A 856 -10.77 2.26 -22.52
N LEU A 857 -10.12 1.43 -21.71
CA LEU A 857 -9.48 1.86 -20.45
C LEU A 857 -8.25 2.77 -20.66
N ASN A 858 -7.67 2.76 -21.86
CA ASN A 858 -6.55 3.62 -22.26
C ASN A 858 -6.99 4.89 -23.00
N SER A 859 -8.29 5.04 -23.29
CA SER A 859 -8.81 6.19 -24.02
C SER A 859 -8.72 7.48 -23.19
N SER A 860 -8.53 8.61 -23.86
CA SER A 860 -8.60 9.92 -23.21
C SER A 860 -9.95 10.14 -22.55
N GLU A 861 -11.05 9.66 -23.14
CA GLU A 861 -12.38 9.85 -22.56
C GLU A 861 -12.57 9.09 -21.23
N PHE A 862 -11.91 7.94 -21.05
CA PHE A 862 -11.90 7.25 -19.75
C PHE A 862 -11.11 8.03 -18.68
N MET A 863 -10.08 8.77 -19.08
CA MET A 863 -9.18 9.47 -18.17
C MET A 863 -9.57 10.92 -17.88
N TYR A 864 -10.50 11.52 -18.62
CA TYR A 864 -10.84 12.93 -18.51
C TYR A 864 -12.35 13.15 -18.35
N VAL A 865 -12.73 14.09 -17.50
CA VAL A 865 -14.11 14.59 -17.34
C VAL A 865 -14.24 15.87 -18.15
N GLN A 866 -15.28 15.95 -19.00
CA GLN A 866 -15.56 17.08 -19.90
C GLN A 866 -16.75 17.92 -19.47
#